data_AF-A0A9D4AEI9-F1
#
_entry.id   AF-A0A9D4AEI9-F1
#
_cell.length_a   1.000
_cell.length_b   1.000
_cell.length_c   1.000
_cell.angle_alpha   90.00
_cell.angle_beta   90.00
_cell.angle_gamma   90.00
#
_symmetry.space_group_name_H-M   'P 1'
#
loop_
_entity.id
_entity.type
_entity.pdbx_description
1 polymer ?
#
loop_
_entity_poly.entity_id
_entity_poly.type
_entity_poly.pdbx_seq_one_letter_code
_entity_poly.pdbx_strand_id
1 'polypeptide(L)'
;MASSIATRWRELSGENEWEGLLQPLDTDLRQYIIHYGQRTSAVGDLFDPTTLDPKTSKEQFFTEACLIKGNPYKYEVTDFIYAGSNKVTSAWIGYVAVSTDEGKKVLGRRDVLVAWRGTQTLSEWINDLRVPRVSPTDLFPEAAKYNALVHGGFHSLYIGTVPASTHSKTSAREQVLTAVKKLVNEYKHEELSITVTGFSLGGALATLTAMDIVANGCNKPTRSKAPFMVTAFVFGCPRVGNDGFKQLFDSLRDDNLRLLRMKNKKDLVPVLLAAGYTDVGNVLNVNTSVSKYLKERIFGLTDDAFPDGNGDEVGIDISLVNEDDHEAQEIIISGWIENLYSCHNMDVYMHGVAIENIAEGTPAGELDYDLPLVNKHLDRVKDDYGIPTEWWVGENRKKMEQMDNGRWRVKKNNGQLHSNLLERTQWLQQLRGGLLHPLDTDLRRYIIHYGHRTAAARDLFDPNTHEPNTSKQEFFSKACLAKGNPYNYEVTHFIYVSSAWIGYVAMSTDEGKRVLGRRDVLVAWRGAKTGTEWFNDMKFLQQTPSDLFPIAGADNVRVHGGFLPLFTGTVPDSTHSRTSASDQVSFKISKKKTEKKRVMASSIATRWRELSGKNEWEGLLQPLDTDLRKYIIQYGQRTSAAGELFDSNSYGPKTSKEQFFTEACLIKGNPYKYEVTDFIYAGSDTVASAWIGYVAVSTDEGKKELGRRDVLVAWRGTGTLSEWIGNLSLWRDPPSDVFPTATEYNAKVHRGFYSLYIGTVPDTHNKTSAREQVLAAVKKLVNKYKDEELSITVTGFSLGGALATLTAMDIVANEYNKPTTSNAPFMVTAFVFGCPRVGDKGFKQLFDSLRDKNLRLLRIKNKKDPVPTLLIKPLYSDVGNVLNVNTSVSKYLKERLIGYTGDASPDGNGDEEGSVESLVNEDDHEDPQMKIKRGGIINLLSSHNMDVYMHGVAIENIAEGTVARELDYDLPLVNKYLDRVHEDYKIPPQWWVGENRKKMEQMDNGRWRVV
;
A
#
# COMPACT_ATOMS: atom_id res chain seq x y z
N MET A 1 47.20 -19.42 -17.79
CA MET A 1 46.22 -20.36 -17.21
C MET A 1 44.83 -19.91 -17.64
N ALA A 2 43.83 -20.79 -17.62
CA ALA A 2 42.44 -20.38 -17.81
C ALA A 2 41.93 -19.58 -16.59
N SER A 3 40.86 -18.82 -16.76
CA SER A 3 40.08 -18.27 -15.63
C SER A 3 39.41 -19.40 -14.85
N SER A 4 39.21 -19.22 -13.54
CA SER A 4 38.46 -20.19 -12.71
C SER A 4 37.05 -20.44 -13.29
N ILE A 5 36.37 -19.36 -13.69
CA ILE A 5 35.11 -19.38 -14.45
C ILE A 5 35.18 -20.28 -15.70
N ALA A 6 36.25 -20.25 -16.49
CA ALA A 6 36.35 -21.09 -17.68
C ALA A 6 36.48 -22.59 -17.36
N THR A 7 37.01 -22.95 -16.20
CA THR A 7 37.05 -24.34 -15.71
C THR A 7 35.79 -24.76 -14.95
N ARG A 8 35.06 -23.81 -14.36
CA ARG A 8 33.86 -24.06 -13.53
C ARG A 8 32.53 -23.74 -14.21
N TRP A 9 32.53 -23.32 -15.48
CA TRP A 9 31.35 -22.71 -16.12
C TRP A 9 30.06 -23.52 -16.01
N ARG A 10 30.14 -24.86 -16.02
CA ARG A 10 29.00 -25.77 -15.84
C ARG A 10 28.36 -25.64 -14.45
N GLU A 11 29.20 -25.72 -13.43
CA GLU A 11 28.87 -25.53 -12.01
C GLU A 11 28.22 -24.15 -11.77
N LEU A 12 28.83 -23.10 -12.33
CA LEU A 12 28.36 -21.71 -12.22
C LEU A 12 27.07 -21.46 -13.03
N SER A 13 26.86 -22.19 -14.12
CA SER A 13 25.59 -22.23 -14.88
C SER A 13 24.55 -23.18 -14.25
N GLY A 14 24.83 -23.76 -13.08
CA GLY A 14 23.87 -24.49 -12.27
C GLY A 14 23.75 -25.98 -12.57
N GLU A 15 24.74 -26.63 -13.19
CA GLU A 15 24.69 -28.09 -13.50
C GLU A 15 24.22 -28.92 -12.29
N ASN A 16 24.78 -28.62 -11.10
CA ASN A 16 24.38 -29.16 -9.78
C ASN A 16 23.52 -28.18 -8.95
N GLU A 17 22.64 -27.42 -9.60
CA GLU A 17 21.64 -26.52 -8.99
C GLU A 17 22.20 -25.48 -7.99
N TRP A 18 23.46 -25.09 -8.18
CA TRP A 18 24.21 -24.19 -7.29
C TRP A 18 24.32 -24.66 -5.83
N GLU A 19 24.26 -25.99 -5.60
CA GLU A 19 24.52 -26.58 -4.28
C GLU A 19 25.89 -26.13 -3.75
N GLY A 20 25.92 -25.67 -2.49
CA GLY A 20 27.13 -25.12 -1.85
C GLY A 20 27.59 -23.73 -2.33
N LEU A 21 27.02 -23.17 -3.41
CA LEU A 21 27.50 -21.91 -4.02
C LEU A 21 26.70 -20.66 -3.66
N LEU A 22 25.50 -20.80 -3.09
CA LEU A 22 24.61 -19.66 -2.83
C LEU A 22 24.76 -19.06 -1.42
N GLN A 23 25.17 -19.86 -0.43
CA GLN A 23 25.34 -19.44 0.96
C GLN A 23 26.50 -20.22 1.63
N PRO A 24 27.67 -19.60 1.85
CA PRO A 24 28.05 -18.26 1.39
C PRO A 24 28.07 -18.17 -0.15
N LEU A 25 27.90 -16.97 -0.70
CA LEU A 25 27.93 -16.77 -2.14
C LEU A 25 29.37 -16.94 -2.70
N ASP A 26 29.54 -17.90 -3.60
CA ASP A 26 30.80 -18.16 -4.29
C ASP A 26 31.28 -16.94 -5.11
N THR A 27 32.59 -16.68 -5.11
CA THR A 27 33.18 -15.48 -5.74
C THR A 27 33.16 -15.52 -7.27
N ASP A 28 33.39 -16.68 -7.89
CA ASP A 28 33.23 -16.84 -9.34
C ASP A 28 31.75 -16.67 -9.70
N LEU A 29 30.83 -17.30 -8.94
CA LEU A 29 29.38 -17.20 -9.18
C LEU A 29 28.87 -15.76 -9.03
N ARG A 30 29.33 -15.02 -8.02
CA ARG A 30 29.03 -13.60 -7.85
C ARG A 30 29.43 -12.80 -9.09
N GLN A 31 30.66 -12.97 -9.58
CA GLN A 31 31.14 -12.30 -10.79
C GLN A 31 30.36 -12.72 -12.05
N TYR A 32 29.98 -14.00 -12.14
CA TYR A 32 29.18 -14.58 -13.23
C TYR A 32 27.75 -14.00 -13.28
N ILE A 33 27.09 -13.88 -12.13
CA ILE A 33 25.78 -13.24 -11.99
C ILE A 33 25.86 -11.75 -12.35
N ILE A 34 26.87 -11.02 -11.84
CA ILE A 34 27.09 -9.61 -12.21
C ILE A 34 27.33 -9.46 -13.71
N HIS A 35 28.10 -10.35 -14.32
CA HIS A 35 28.39 -10.38 -15.76
C HIS A 35 27.10 -10.48 -16.61
N TYR A 36 26.15 -11.35 -16.24
CA TYR A 36 24.85 -11.46 -16.91
C TYR A 36 23.91 -10.29 -16.55
N GLY A 37 23.99 -9.78 -15.33
CA GLY A 37 23.23 -8.61 -14.90
C GLY A 37 23.56 -7.35 -15.72
N GLN A 38 24.84 -7.10 -16.00
CA GLN A 38 25.29 -5.98 -16.85
C GLN A 38 24.71 -6.08 -18.28
N ARG A 39 24.59 -7.30 -18.81
CA ARG A 39 24.00 -7.58 -20.14
C ARG A 39 22.51 -7.30 -20.20
N THR A 40 21.78 -7.58 -19.13
CA THR A 40 20.37 -7.19 -18.96
C THR A 40 20.22 -5.68 -18.78
N SER A 41 21.08 -5.03 -17.99
CA SER A 41 21.06 -3.57 -17.80
C SER A 41 21.23 -2.83 -19.13
N ALA A 42 22.15 -3.28 -19.99
CA ALA A 42 22.41 -2.68 -21.30
C ALA A 42 21.15 -2.56 -22.19
N VAL A 43 20.15 -3.44 -22.02
CA VAL A 43 18.88 -3.36 -22.75
C VAL A 43 18.05 -2.13 -22.32
N GLY A 44 18.10 -1.76 -21.04
CA GLY A 44 17.47 -0.55 -20.51
C GLY A 44 18.28 0.70 -20.83
N ASP A 45 19.59 0.66 -20.55
CA ASP A 45 20.53 1.78 -20.75
C ASP A 45 20.48 2.33 -22.20
N LEU A 46 20.28 1.44 -23.18
CA LEU A 46 20.25 1.75 -24.62
C LEU A 46 18.86 1.81 -25.26
N PHE A 47 17.75 1.67 -24.53
CA PHE A 47 16.41 1.81 -25.13
C PHE A 47 16.03 3.28 -25.29
N ASP A 48 15.44 3.67 -26.42
CA ASP A 48 14.92 5.03 -26.66
C ASP A 48 13.39 5.08 -26.46
N PRO A 49 12.88 5.80 -25.44
CA PRO A 49 11.44 5.97 -25.22
C PRO A 49 10.72 6.76 -26.32
N THR A 50 11.44 7.49 -27.18
CA THR A 50 10.83 8.36 -28.20
C THR A 50 10.61 7.66 -29.54
N THR A 51 11.51 6.75 -29.92
CA THR A 51 11.43 5.94 -31.15
C THR A 51 10.91 4.52 -30.91
N LEU A 52 10.98 4.04 -29.66
CA LEU A 52 10.76 2.64 -29.26
C LEU A 52 11.80 1.64 -29.79
N ASP A 53 12.96 2.14 -30.21
CA ASP A 53 14.07 1.40 -30.82
C ASP A 53 15.34 1.43 -29.92
N PRO A 54 16.42 0.69 -30.26
CA PRO A 54 17.72 0.86 -29.62
C PRO A 54 18.41 2.15 -30.10
N LYS A 55 19.05 2.86 -29.17
CA LYS A 55 19.87 4.07 -29.42
C LYS A 55 21.12 3.83 -30.30
N THR A 56 21.38 2.61 -30.76
CA THR A 56 22.63 2.19 -31.41
C THR A 56 22.44 0.94 -32.27
N SER A 57 23.40 0.65 -33.15
CA SER A 57 23.41 -0.57 -33.97
C SER A 57 23.89 -1.79 -33.18
N LYS A 58 23.71 -2.99 -33.74
CA LYS A 58 24.15 -4.25 -33.10
C LYS A 58 25.67 -4.31 -32.94
N GLU A 59 26.39 -3.78 -33.91
CA GLU A 59 27.85 -3.78 -34.02
C GLU A 59 28.49 -2.83 -33.00
N GLN A 60 27.81 -1.73 -32.64
CA GLN A 60 28.24 -0.79 -31.61
C GLN A 60 27.58 -1.00 -30.24
N PHE A 61 26.72 -2.02 -30.11
CA PHE A 61 25.89 -2.21 -28.92
C PHE A 61 26.69 -2.26 -27.61
N PHE A 62 27.70 -3.14 -27.53
CA PHE A 62 28.53 -3.26 -26.34
C PHE A 62 29.49 -2.07 -26.15
N THR A 63 29.81 -1.32 -27.21
CA THR A 63 30.57 -0.06 -27.15
C THR A 63 29.77 1.02 -26.43
N GLU A 64 28.54 1.29 -26.88
CA GLU A 64 27.66 2.32 -26.31
C GLU A 64 27.11 1.95 -24.93
N ALA A 65 26.93 0.65 -24.66
CA ALA A 65 26.67 0.12 -23.32
C ALA A 65 27.86 0.28 -22.37
N CYS A 66 29.03 0.72 -22.87
CA CYS A 66 30.29 0.83 -22.12
C CYS A 66 30.79 -0.50 -21.54
N LEU A 67 30.51 -1.62 -22.22
CA LEU A 67 30.90 -2.99 -21.82
C LEU A 67 32.14 -3.52 -22.57
N ILE A 68 32.92 -2.64 -23.21
CA ILE A 68 34.18 -3.01 -23.89
C ILE A 68 35.43 -2.75 -23.04
N LYS A 69 35.55 -1.61 -22.35
CA LYS A 69 36.70 -1.31 -21.48
C LYS A 69 36.71 -2.21 -20.25
N GLY A 70 37.87 -2.75 -19.87
CA GLY A 70 38.07 -3.62 -18.70
C GLY A 70 37.37 -4.98 -18.70
N ASN A 71 36.21 -5.09 -19.37
CA ASN A 71 35.35 -6.26 -19.35
C ASN A 71 35.98 -7.40 -20.19
N PRO A 72 36.34 -8.55 -19.59
CA PRO A 72 36.98 -9.64 -20.32
C PRO A 72 35.98 -10.46 -21.15
N TYR A 73 34.69 -10.34 -20.86
CA TYR A 73 33.63 -11.14 -21.45
C TYR A 73 33.16 -10.53 -22.79
N LYS A 74 33.77 -10.93 -23.90
CA LYS A 74 33.51 -10.35 -25.24
C LYS A 74 32.37 -11.07 -25.99
N TYR A 75 31.37 -10.31 -26.44
CA TYR A 75 30.21 -10.78 -27.21
C TYR A 75 29.96 -9.87 -28.41
N GLU A 76 29.25 -10.39 -29.41
CA GLU A 76 28.67 -9.63 -30.53
C GLU A 76 27.14 -9.83 -30.53
N VAL A 77 26.38 -8.77 -30.84
CA VAL A 77 24.91 -8.88 -30.96
C VAL A 77 24.56 -9.36 -32.36
N THR A 78 23.86 -10.48 -32.45
CA THR A 78 23.47 -11.07 -33.73
C THR A 78 22.13 -10.53 -34.20
N ASP A 79 21.17 -10.35 -33.27
CA ASP A 79 19.78 -10.02 -33.57
C ASP A 79 19.17 -9.12 -32.47
N PHE A 80 18.41 -8.10 -32.87
CA PHE A 80 17.57 -7.31 -31.97
C PHE A 80 16.15 -7.89 -31.97
N ILE A 81 15.54 -7.98 -30.78
CA ILE A 81 14.25 -8.62 -30.54
C ILE A 81 13.20 -7.57 -30.21
N TYR A 82 12.06 -7.66 -30.90
CA TYR A 82 10.93 -6.76 -30.79
C TYR A 82 9.69 -7.53 -30.35
N ALA A 83 8.93 -6.95 -29.43
CA ALA A 83 7.66 -7.50 -28.98
C ALA A 83 6.53 -6.47 -29.13
N GLY A 84 5.34 -6.98 -29.41
CA GLY A 84 4.11 -6.21 -29.51
C GLY A 84 2.92 -7.16 -29.64
N SER A 85 1.71 -6.64 -29.45
CA SER A 85 0.47 -7.40 -29.55
C SER A 85 -0.68 -6.49 -29.99
N ASN A 86 -1.89 -7.04 -30.09
CA ASN A 86 -3.10 -6.24 -30.25
C ASN A 86 -3.43 -5.31 -29.06
N LYS A 87 -2.65 -5.35 -27.97
CA LYS A 87 -2.78 -4.50 -26.78
C LYS A 87 -1.55 -3.64 -26.49
N VAL A 88 -0.37 -3.99 -27.04
CA VAL A 88 0.92 -3.38 -26.71
C VAL A 88 1.65 -2.98 -27.99
N THR A 89 2.03 -1.71 -28.11
CA THR A 89 2.78 -1.20 -29.26
C THR A 89 4.08 -1.97 -29.46
N SER A 90 4.38 -2.30 -30.71
CA SER A 90 5.64 -2.93 -31.12
C SER A 90 6.86 -2.10 -30.69
N ALA A 91 7.69 -2.63 -29.80
CA ALA A 91 8.88 -1.96 -29.28
C ALA A 91 10.08 -2.92 -29.17
N TRP A 92 11.29 -2.38 -29.24
CA TRP A 92 12.51 -3.12 -28.93
C TRP A 92 12.52 -3.55 -27.45
N ILE A 93 12.81 -4.82 -27.18
CA ILE A 93 12.66 -5.43 -25.85
C ILE A 93 13.81 -6.36 -25.46
N GLY A 94 14.75 -6.64 -26.36
CA GLY A 94 15.85 -7.56 -26.06
C GLY A 94 16.80 -7.79 -27.21
N TYR A 95 17.80 -8.63 -27.00
CA TYR A 95 18.73 -9.03 -28.05
C TYR A 95 19.18 -10.48 -27.89
N VAL A 96 19.62 -11.07 -29.01
CA VAL A 96 20.41 -12.30 -29.04
C VAL A 96 21.85 -11.95 -29.40
N ALA A 97 22.79 -12.52 -28.68
CA ALA A 97 24.21 -12.31 -28.83
C ALA A 97 24.97 -13.62 -28.70
N VAL A 98 26.22 -13.66 -29.17
CA VAL A 98 27.11 -14.80 -28.99
C VAL A 98 28.47 -14.34 -28.49
N SER A 99 29.11 -15.14 -27.63
CA SER A 99 30.47 -14.87 -27.17
C SER A 99 31.47 -15.01 -28.34
N THR A 100 32.29 -13.99 -28.56
CA THR A 100 33.43 -14.03 -29.51
C THR A 100 34.46 -15.08 -29.09
N ASP A 101 35.48 -15.34 -29.92
CA ASP A 101 36.56 -16.27 -29.60
C ASP A 101 37.37 -15.85 -28.35
N GLU A 102 37.46 -14.55 -28.05
CA GLU A 102 38.05 -14.01 -26.82
C GLU A 102 37.13 -14.30 -25.63
N GLY A 103 35.84 -14.03 -25.77
CA GLY A 103 34.83 -14.29 -24.74
C GLY A 103 34.77 -15.77 -24.37
N LYS A 104 34.76 -16.65 -25.37
CA LYS A 104 34.79 -18.11 -25.22
C LYS A 104 36.00 -18.59 -24.40
N LYS A 105 37.19 -18.01 -24.59
CA LYS A 105 38.40 -18.35 -23.81
C LYS A 105 38.27 -17.97 -22.33
N VAL A 106 37.54 -16.90 -22.02
CA VAL A 106 37.28 -16.43 -20.64
C VAL A 106 36.11 -17.17 -19.98
N LEU A 107 35.15 -17.65 -20.78
CA LEU A 107 33.91 -18.30 -20.35
C LEU A 107 33.98 -19.83 -20.37
N GLY A 108 35.03 -20.43 -20.92
CA GLY A 108 35.22 -21.88 -21.06
C GLY A 108 34.45 -22.53 -22.22
N ARG A 109 33.37 -21.88 -22.69
CA ARG A 109 32.49 -22.37 -23.76
C ARG A 109 31.97 -21.24 -24.64
N ARG A 110 31.38 -21.57 -25.79
CA ARG A 110 30.61 -20.62 -26.62
C ARG A 110 29.28 -20.36 -25.90
N ASP A 111 28.99 -19.11 -25.55
CA ASP A 111 27.74 -18.76 -24.87
C ASP A 111 26.81 -17.99 -25.81
N VAL A 112 25.63 -18.55 -26.07
CA VAL A 112 24.53 -17.90 -26.78
C VAL A 112 23.67 -17.20 -25.74
N LEU A 113 23.66 -15.88 -25.78
CA LEU A 113 23.01 -15.02 -24.79
C LEU A 113 21.69 -14.48 -25.34
N VAL A 114 20.61 -14.60 -24.57
CA VAL A 114 19.33 -13.93 -24.82
C VAL A 114 19.03 -13.00 -23.66
N ALA A 115 18.99 -11.68 -23.90
CA ALA A 115 18.79 -10.68 -22.87
C ALA A 115 17.48 -9.90 -23.06
N TRP A 116 16.62 -9.87 -22.03
CA TRP A 116 15.32 -9.21 -22.03
C TRP A 116 15.28 -7.97 -21.13
N ARG A 117 14.65 -6.90 -21.62
CA ARG A 117 14.43 -5.62 -20.92
C ARG A 117 13.37 -5.75 -19.82
N GLY A 118 13.55 -5.01 -18.73
CA GLY A 118 12.43 -4.66 -17.84
C GLY A 118 11.49 -3.62 -18.47
N THR A 119 10.52 -3.15 -17.68
CA THR A 119 9.65 -2.02 -18.07
C THR A 119 10.31 -0.70 -17.67
N GLN A 120 10.12 0.38 -18.45
CA GLN A 120 10.69 1.69 -18.11
C GLN A 120 9.96 2.35 -16.94
N THR A 121 8.64 2.22 -16.86
CA THR A 121 7.88 2.64 -15.68
C THR A 121 7.20 1.45 -15.00
N LEU A 122 7.23 1.44 -13.67
CA LEU A 122 6.46 0.51 -12.85
C LEU A 122 4.94 0.74 -13.03
N SER A 123 4.54 1.97 -13.35
CA SER A 123 3.15 2.34 -13.63
C SER A 123 2.56 1.66 -14.87
N GLU A 124 3.32 1.47 -15.94
CA GLU A 124 2.86 0.70 -17.11
C GLU A 124 2.75 -0.78 -16.77
N TRP A 125 3.76 -1.34 -16.10
CA TRP A 125 3.79 -2.77 -15.78
C TRP A 125 2.74 -3.20 -14.75
N ILE A 126 2.52 -2.39 -13.70
CA ILE A 126 1.40 -2.60 -12.75
C ILE A 126 0.06 -2.53 -13.48
N ASN A 127 -0.02 -1.89 -14.66
CA ASN A 127 -1.22 -1.88 -15.50
C ASN A 127 -1.40 -3.10 -16.43
N ASP A 128 -0.40 -3.98 -16.57
CA ASP A 128 -0.51 -5.22 -17.38
C ASP A 128 -0.89 -6.47 -16.58
N LEU A 129 -0.80 -6.43 -15.25
CA LEU A 129 -1.04 -7.56 -14.34
C LEU A 129 -2.50 -8.10 -14.24
N ARG A 130 -3.46 -7.65 -15.06
CA ARG A 130 -4.84 -8.22 -15.06
C ARG A 130 -5.01 -9.48 -15.90
N VAL A 131 -4.14 -9.72 -16.87
CA VAL A 131 -4.49 -10.64 -17.96
C VAL A 131 -4.74 -12.03 -17.37
N PRO A 132 -5.91 -12.64 -17.61
CA PRO A 132 -6.26 -13.92 -16.99
C PRO A 132 -5.17 -14.95 -17.25
N ARG A 133 -5.05 -15.89 -16.30
CA ARG A 133 -4.16 -17.05 -16.44
C ARG A 133 -4.57 -17.85 -17.68
N VAL A 134 -3.64 -18.02 -18.63
CA VAL A 134 -3.87 -18.75 -19.89
C VAL A 134 -3.13 -20.08 -19.89
N SER A 135 -3.68 -21.06 -20.63
CA SER A 135 -2.98 -22.31 -20.94
C SER A 135 -1.83 -22.02 -21.93
N PRO A 136 -0.56 -22.29 -21.57
CA PRO A 136 0.59 -22.11 -22.45
C PRO A 136 0.81 -23.33 -23.37
N THR A 137 -0.25 -24.02 -23.78
CA THR A 137 -0.20 -25.25 -24.61
C THR A 137 0.37 -25.01 -26.02
N ASP A 138 0.40 -23.76 -26.47
CA ASP A 138 1.07 -23.29 -27.68
C ASP A 138 2.59 -23.09 -27.51
N LEU A 139 3.04 -22.85 -26.27
CA LEU A 139 4.45 -22.83 -25.88
C LEU A 139 4.96 -24.23 -25.57
N PHE A 140 4.24 -24.96 -24.71
CA PHE A 140 4.67 -26.24 -24.15
C PHE A 140 3.55 -27.28 -24.35
N PRO A 141 3.71 -28.28 -25.24
CA PRO A 141 2.67 -29.27 -25.53
C PRO A 141 2.16 -30.02 -24.28
N GLU A 142 3.07 -30.34 -23.35
CA GLU A 142 2.77 -31.02 -22.09
C GLU A 142 2.05 -30.13 -21.04
N ALA A 143 1.79 -28.84 -21.30
CA ALA A 143 1.19 -27.94 -20.32
C ALA A 143 -0.17 -28.43 -19.78
N ALA A 144 -0.99 -29.06 -20.63
CA ALA A 144 -2.30 -29.58 -20.25
C ALA A 144 -2.22 -30.70 -19.20
N LYS A 145 -1.19 -31.57 -19.28
CA LYS A 145 -0.96 -32.70 -18.37
C LYS A 145 -0.76 -32.27 -16.91
N TYR A 146 -0.15 -31.11 -16.70
CA TYR A 146 0.12 -30.55 -15.37
C TYR A 146 -0.92 -29.50 -14.94
N ASN A 147 -1.96 -29.25 -15.73
CA ASN A 147 -2.86 -28.09 -15.57
C ASN A 147 -2.07 -26.77 -15.44
N ALA A 148 -1.03 -26.61 -16.26
CA ALA A 148 -0.14 -25.46 -16.22
C ALA A 148 -0.82 -24.22 -16.78
N LEU A 149 -0.73 -23.11 -16.06
CA LEU A 149 -1.26 -21.81 -16.44
C LEU A 149 -0.23 -20.71 -16.20
N VAL A 150 -0.09 -19.78 -17.13
CA VAL A 150 0.82 -18.63 -17.05
C VAL A 150 0.07 -17.30 -17.05
N HIS A 151 0.70 -16.24 -16.55
CA HIS A 151 0.16 -14.88 -16.66
C HIS A 151 0.02 -14.48 -18.13
N GLY A 152 -1.22 -14.22 -18.57
CA GLY A 152 -1.53 -13.99 -19.98
C GLY A 152 -0.86 -12.77 -20.59
N GLY A 153 -0.40 -11.81 -19.78
CA GLY A 153 0.35 -10.64 -20.27
C GLY A 153 1.76 -11.00 -20.72
N PHE A 154 2.43 -11.89 -19.98
CA PHE A 154 3.78 -12.35 -20.36
C PHE A 154 3.71 -13.28 -21.58
N HIS A 155 2.70 -14.15 -21.61
CA HIS A 155 2.38 -14.99 -22.77
C HIS A 155 2.06 -14.15 -24.01
N SER A 156 1.09 -13.24 -23.93
CA SER A 156 0.67 -12.38 -25.05
C SER A 156 1.75 -11.43 -25.57
N LEU A 157 2.74 -11.07 -24.75
CA LEU A 157 3.88 -10.26 -25.17
C LEU A 157 4.98 -11.11 -25.83
N TYR A 158 5.13 -12.37 -25.41
CA TYR A 158 6.10 -13.31 -25.97
C TYR A 158 5.65 -13.90 -27.32
N ILE A 159 4.38 -14.30 -27.44
CA ILE A 159 3.80 -14.85 -28.69
C ILE A 159 3.11 -13.82 -29.58
N GLY A 160 2.97 -12.58 -29.12
CA GLY A 160 2.21 -11.55 -29.81
C GLY A 160 2.80 -11.15 -31.17
N THR A 161 1.91 -10.76 -32.09
CA THR A 161 2.27 -10.16 -33.38
C THR A 161 1.44 -8.90 -33.64
N VAL A 162 1.98 -8.02 -34.48
CA VAL A 162 1.38 -6.76 -34.92
C VAL A 162 1.55 -6.69 -36.45
N PRO A 163 0.56 -7.13 -37.25
CA PRO A 163 0.70 -7.26 -38.71
C PRO A 163 1.09 -5.97 -39.45
N ALA A 164 0.77 -4.81 -38.87
CA ALA A 164 1.13 -3.49 -39.40
C ALA A 164 2.52 -2.98 -38.96
N SER A 165 3.20 -3.64 -38.02
CA SER A 165 4.57 -3.30 -37.60
C SER A 165 5.57 -3.68 -38.69
N THR A 166 6.70 -2.98 -38.77
CA THR A 166 7.88 -3.42 -39.53
C THR A 166 8.61 -4.59 -38.87
N HIS A 167 8.65 -4.62 -37.53
CA HIS A 167 9.46 -5.57 -36.75
C HIS A 167 8.64 -6.73 -36.18
N SER A 168 7.56 -6.44 -35.44
CA SER A 168 6.74 -7.46 -34.75
C SER A 168 5.75 -8.18 -35.68
N LYS A 169 6.12 -8.44 -36.94
CA LYS A 169 5.32 -9.27 -37.87
C LYS A 169 5.36 -10.73 -37.45
N THR A 170 6.55 -11.19 -37.08
CA THR A 170 6.82 -12.44 -36.37
C THR A 170 6.89 -12.18 -34.88
N SER A 171 6.58 -13.19 -34.06
CA SER A 171 6.53 -13.01 -32.60
C SER A 171 7.92 -12.87 -31.98
N ALA A 172 8.02 -12.27 -30.79
CA ALA A 172 9.29 -12.18 -30.06
C ALA A 172 9.89 -13.56 -29.78
N ARG A 173 9.03 -14.55 -29.48
CA ARG A 173 9.34 -15.98 -29.46
C ARG A 173 10.01 -16.44 -30.76
N GLU A 174 9.34 -16.24 -31.90
CA GLU A 174 9.81 -16.72 -33.20
C GLU A 174 11.15 -16.10 -33.62
N GLN A 175 11.34 -14.79 -33.35
CA GLN A 175 12.61 -14.09 -33.56
C GLN A 175 13.74 -14.75 -32.73
N VAL A 176 13.53 -14.95 -31.41
CA VAL A 176 14.52 -15.56 -30.52
C VAL A 176 14.80 -17.01 -30.89
N LEU A 177 13.77 -17.84 -31.06
CA LEU A 177 13.96 -19.26 -31.39
C LEU A 177 14.67 -19.45 -32.74
N THR A 178 14.47 -18.55 -33.70
CA THR A 178 15.19 -18.55 -34.98
C THR A 178 16.66 -18.21 -34.81
N ALA A 179 16.98 -17.12 -34.09
CA ALA A 179 18.35 -16.70 -33.82
C ALA A 179 19.13 -17.75 -33.00
N VAL A 180 18.52 -18.28 -31.94
CA VAL A 180 19.11 -19.35 -31.11
C VAL A 180 19.33 -20.62 -31.94
N LYS A 181 18.35 -21.09 -32.73
CA LYS A 181 18.53 -22.26 -33.60
C LYS A 181 19.63 -22.05 -34.65
N LYS A 182 19.79 -20.84 -35.20
CA LYS A 182 20.91 -20.53 -36.10
C LYS A 182 22.24 -20.76 -35.39
N LEU A 183 22.46 -20.09 -34.25
CA LEU A 183 23.73 -20.13 -33.52
C LEU A 183 24.06 -21.53 -32.97
N VAL A 184 23.06 -22.26 -32.46
CA VAL A 184 23.19 -23.66 -32.02
C VAL A 184 23.65 -24.58 -33.17
N ASN A 185 23.22 -24.31 -34.41
CA ASN A 185 23.61 -25.10 -35.60
C ASN A 185 24.94 -24.64 -36.22
N GLU A 186 25.30 -23.38 -36.05
CA GLU A 186 26.55 -22.76 -36.49
C GLU A 186 27.71 -23.28 -35.64
N TYR A 187 27.58 -23.20 -34.31
CA TYR A 187 28.60 -23.59 -33.34
C TYR A 187 28.47 -25.04 -32.81
N LYS A 188 27.69 -25.90 -33.48
CA LYS A 188 27.40 -27.31 -33.08
C LYS A 188 28.61 -28.24 -32.88
N HIS A 189 29.80 -27.81 -33.28
CA HIS A 189 31.06 -28.56 -33.14
C HIS A 189 31.92 -28.04 -31.97
N GLU A 190 31.40 -27.09 -31.20
CA GLU A 190 32.03 -26.53 -30.02
C GLU A 190 31.27 -26.94 -28.74
N GLU A 191 31.93 -26.81 -27.59
CA GLU A 191 31.24 -26.77 -26.30
C GLU A 191 30.42 -25.46 -26.21
N LEU A 192 29.12 -25.58 -25.93
CA LEU A 192 28.16 -24.47 -26.02
C LEU A 192 27.12 -24.49 -24.90
N SER A 193 26.73 -23.29 -24.45
CA SER A 193 25.55 -23.08 -23.60
C SER A 193 24.62 -22.03 -24.18
N ILE A 194 23.38 -22.03 -23.72
CA ILE A 194 22.42 -20.95 -23.94
C ILE A 194 22.13 -20.31 -22.58
N THR A 195 22.45 -19.03 -22.43
CA THR A 195 22.13 -18.27 -21.21
C THR A 195 21.03 -17.25 -21.50
N VAL A 196 19.97 -17.28 -20.71
CA VAL A 196 18.84 -16.35 -20.80
C VAL A 196 18.85 -15.44 -19.58
N THR A 197 18.70 -14.12 -19.75
CA THR A 197 18.79 -13.17 -18.63
C THR A 197 17.76 -12.05 -18.75
N GLY A 198 17.23 -11.58 -17.63
CA GLY A 198 16.21 -10.53 -17.64
C GLY A 198 15.86 -9.95 -16.28
N PHE A 199 15.43 -8.69 -16.28
CA PHE A 199 15.02 -7.93 -15.09
C PHE A 199 13.52 -7.65 -15.11
N SER A 200 12.84 -7.74 -13.96
CA SER A 200 11.42 -7.39 -13.83
C SER A 200 10.55 -8.19 -14.83
N LEU A 201 9.72 -7.52 -15.65
CA LEU A 201 9.02 -8.09 -16.81
C LEU A 201 9.93 -8.99 -17.69
N GLY A 202 11.15 -8.53 -17.98
CA GLY A 202 12.14 -9.29 -18.74
C GLY A 202 12.58 -10.57 -18.04
N GLY A 203 12.53 -10.64 -16.71
CA GLY A 203 12.75 -11.87 -15.94
C GLY A 203 11.65 -12.91 -16.19
N ALA A 204 10.40 -12.48 -16.34
CA ALA A 204 9.31 -13.37 -16.71
C ALA A 204 9.44 -13.87 -18.16
N LEU A 205 9.78 -12.99 -19.10
CA LEU A 205 10.06 -13.36 -20.49
C LEU A 205 11.27 -14.30 -20.60
N ALA A 206 12.34 -14.06 -19.84
CA ALA A 206 13.50 -14.94 -19.73
C ALA A 206 13.13 -16.33 -19.20
N THR A 207 12.28 -16.41 -18.17
CA THR A 207 11.77 -17.67 -17.61
C THR A 207 11.00 -18.47 -18.67
N LEU A 208 10.05 -17.84 -19.38
CA LEU A 208 9.30 -18.49 -20.47
C LEU A 208 10.22 -18.92 -21.62
N THR A 209 11.17 -18.06 -22.02
CA THR A 209 12.11 -18.31 -23.11
C THR A 209 13.01 -19.51 -22.82
N ALA A 210 13.56 -19.63 -21.61
CA ALA A 210 14.42 -20.75 -21.24
C ALA A 210 13.66 -22.08 -21.28
N MET A 211 12.44 -22.12 -20.73
CA MET A 211 11.56 -23.30 -20.83
C MET A 211 11.21 -23.64 -22.28
N ASP A 212 10.92 -22.65 -23.12
CA ASP A 212 10.49 -22.85 -24.50
C ASP A 212 11.63 -23.35 -25.40
N ILE A 213 12.85 -22.85 -25.18
CA ILE A 213 14.06 -23.35 -25.84
C ILE A 213 14.28 -24.83 -25.53
N VAL A 214 14.05 -25.27 -24.29
CA VAL A 214 14.24 -26.68 -23.88
C VAL A 214 13.07 -27.56 -24.37
N ALA A 215 11.82 -27.17 -24.07
CA ALA A 215 10.62 -27.94 -24.41
C ALA A 215 10.45 -28.18 -25.92
N ASN A 216 10.85 -27.20 -26.76
CA ASN A 216 10.81 -27.32 -28.22
C ASN A 216 12.16 -27.75 -28.83
N GLY A 217 13.10 -28.24 -28.01
CA GLY A 217 14.38 -28.82 -28.46
C GLY A 217 15.29 -27.85 -29.21
N CYS A 218 15.12 -26.54 -29.00
CA CYS A 218 15.90 -25.50 -29.67
C CYS A 218 17.38 -25.49 -29.25
N ASN A 219 17.70 -26.14 -28.12
CA ASN A 219 19.05 -26.43 -27.63
C ASN A 219 19.71 -27.69 -28.25
N LYS A 220 19.03 -28.42 -29.15
CA LYS A 220 19.53 -29.67 -29.76
C LYS A 220 20.00 -29.39 -31.21
N PRO A 221 21.32 -29.44 -31.52
CA PRO A 221 21.81 -29.11 -32.86
C PRO A 221 21.52 -30.20 -33.90
N THR A 222 21.32 -29.78 -35.15
CA THR A 222 20.89 -30.66 -36.25
C THR A 222 21.89 -31.78 -36.51
N ARG A 223 21.41 -33.04 -36.41
CA ARG A 223 22.18 -34.29 -36.49
C ARG A 223 23.07 -34.63 -35.29
N SER A 224 22.96 -33.91 -34.17
CA SER A 224 23.42 -34.39 -32.85
C SER A 224 22.26 -35.03 -32.06
N LYS A 225 22.59 -35.70 -30.95
CA LYS A 225 21.61 -36.21 -29.97
C LYS A 225 21.63 -35.46 -28.64
N ALA A 226 22.73 -34.80 -28.27
CA ALA A 226 22.87 -34.15 -26.97
C ALA A 226 22.30 -32.72 -26.97
N PRO A 227 21.41 -32.35 -26.02
CA PRO A 227 21.03 -30.96 -25.79
C PRO A 227 22.15 -30.17 -25.10
N PHE A 228 22.38 -28.94 -25.55
CA PHE A 228 23.16 -27.96 -24.80
C PHE A 228 22.39 -27.46 -23.56
N MET A 229 23.12 -27.07 -22.52
CA MET A 229 22.51 -26.57 -21.27
C MET A 229 21.89 -25.19 -21.46
N VAL A 230 20.72 -24.98 -20.84
CA VAL A 230 19.96 -23.73 -20.87
C VAL A 230 19.81 -23.19 -19.46
N THR A 231 20.48 -22.07 -19.16
CA THR A 231 20.48 -21.45 -17.83
C THR A 231 19.78 -20.10 -17.87
N ALA A 232 18.82 -19.87 -16.97
CA ALA A 232 18.16 -18.59 -16.79
C ALA A 232 18.63 -17.86 -15.51
N PHE A 233 19.16 -16.64 -15.65
CA PHE A 233 19.48 -15.74 -14.53
C PHE A 233 18.50 -14.57 -14.52
N VAL A 234 17.57 -14.54 -13.55
CA VAL A 234 16.48 -13.54 -13.57
C VAL A 234 16.40 -12.73 -12.28
N PHE A 235 16.28 -11.41 -12.43
CA PHE A 235 16.47 -10.42 -11.37
C PHE A 235 15.17 -9.66 -11.12
N GLY A 236 14.73 -9.52 -9.87
CA GLY A 236 13.44 -8.86 -9.56
C GLY A 236 12.24 -9.53 -10.24
N CYS A 237 12.37 -10.80 -10.61
CA CYS A 237 11.42 -11.49 -11.47
C CYS A 237 10.09 -11.75 -10.74
N PRO A 238 8.94 -11.30 -11.28
CA PRO A 238 7.63 -11.67 -10.76
C PRO A 238 7.37 -13.18 -10.94
N ARG A 239 6.35 -13.71 -10.27
CA ARG A 239 5.89 -15.09 -10.51
C ARG A 239 5.23 -15.20 -11.88
N VAL A 240 5.42 -16.34 -12.56
CA VAL A 240 5.10 -16.49 -13.99
C VAL A 240 3.87 -17.35 -14.24
N GLY A 241 3.61 -18.36 -13.40
CA GLY A 241 2.47 -19.28 -13.53
C GLY A 241 2.08 -19.95 -12.22
N ASN A 242 1.12 -20.87 -12.27
CA ASN A 242 0.60 -21.65 -11.14
C ASN A 242 1.51 -22.85 -10.74
N ASP A 243 1.06 -23.67 -9.80
CA ASP A 243 1.76 -24.91 -9.41
C ASP A 243 1.91 -25.91 -10.56
N GLY A 244 0.94 -25.98 -11.47
CA GLY A 244 1.06 -26.77 -12.71
C GLY A 244 2.19 -26.30 -13.62
N PHE A 245 2.39 -24.99 -13.72
CA PHE A 245 3.55 -24.42 -14.42
C PHE A 245 4.86 -24.70 -13.68
N LYS A 246 4.86 -24.80 -12.34
CA LYS A 246 6.01 -25.31 -11.57
C LYS A 246 6.29 -26.79 -11.89
N GLN A 247 5.29 -27.67 -11.87
CA GLN A 247 5.47 -29.09 -12.21
C GLN A 247 6.02 -29.26 -13.63
N LEU A 248 5.51 -28.47 -14.59
CA LEU A 248 6.04 -28.40 -15.94
C LEU A 248 7.52 -27.96 -15.97
N PHE A 249 7.88 -26.88 -15.27
CA PHE A 249 9.28 -26.43 -15.13
C PHE A 249 10.17 -27.52 -14.53
N ASP A 250 9.73 -28.15 -13.43
CA ASP A 250 10.49 -29.21 -12.77
C ASP A 250 10.75 -30.38 -13.74
N SER A 251 9.76 -30.77 -14.55
CA SER A 251 9.90 -31.83 -15.56
C SER A 251 10.86 -31.51 -16.72
N LEU A 252 11.27 -30.25 -16.89
CA LEU A 252 12.25 -29.83 -17.91
C LEU A 252 13.69 -29.76 -17.36
N ARG A 253 13.90 -29.89 -16.04
CA ARG A 253 15.24 -29.82 -15.42
C ARG A 253 16.15 -30.97 -15.88
N ASP A 254 15.59 -32.15 -16.11
CA ASP A 254 16.33 -33.32 -16.62
C ASP A 254 16.75 -33.16 -18.09
N ASP A 255 16.10 -32.27 -18.86
CA ASP A 255 16.45 -31.89 -20.24
C ASP A 255 17.47 -30.71 -20.31
N ASN A 256 18.28 -30.56 -19.26
CA ASN A 256 19.30 -29.52 -19.05
C ASN A 256 18.77 -28.07 -18.89
N LEU A 257 17.57 -27.89 -18.31
CA LEU A 257 17.09 -26.56 -17.87
C LEU A 257 17.59 -26.23 -16.45
N ARG A 258 18.10 -25.01 -16.25
CA ARG A 258 18.46 -24.44 -14.94
C ARG A 258 17.94 -23.00 -14.81
N LEU A 259 17.56 -22.58 -13.60
CA LEU A 259 17.05 -21.22 -13.38
C LEU A 259 17.37 -20.72 -11.96
N LEU A 260 18.04 -19.56 -11.86
CA LEU A 260 18.36 -18.86 -10.61
C LEU A 260 17.67 -17.50 -10.56
N ARG A 261 16.98 -17.23 -9.45
CA ARG A 261 16.19 -16.01 -9.23
C ARG A 261 16.79 -15.16 -8.14
N MET A 262 17.23 -13.97 -8.51
CA MET A 262 17.72 -12.97 -7.57
C MET A 262 16.52 -12.20 -7.01
N LYS A 263 16.33 -12.22 -5.69
CA LYS A 263 15.30 -11.47 -4.95
C LYS A 263 15.95 -10.53 -3.93
N ASN A 264 15.65 -9.23 -3.97
CA ASN A 264 16.11 -8.26 -2.98
C ASN A 264 15.10 -8.18 -1.81
N LYS A 265 15.55 -8.27 -0.55
CA LYS A 265 14.69 -8.37 0.66
C LYS A 265 13.63 -7.26 0.78
N LYS A 266 13.85 -6.08 0.18
CA LYS A 266 12.92 -4.94 0.22
C LYS A 266 12.17 -4.69 -1.11
N ASP A 267 12.36 -5.52 -2.13
CA ASP A 267 11.64 -5.44 -3.41
C ASP A 267 10.33 -6.23 -3.36
N LEU A 268 9.22 -5.58 -3.71
CA LEU A 268 7.89 -6.17 -3.69
C LEU A 268 7.54 -6.91 -5.00
N VAL A 269 8.19 -6.61 -6.13
CA VAL A 269 7.81 -7.13 -7.45
C VAL A 269 7.85 -8.68 -7.54
N PRO A 270 8.83 -9.39 -6.95
CA PRO A 270 8.80 -10.85 -6.86
C PRO A 270 7.66 -11.46 -6.02
N VAL A 271 6.86 -10.62 -5.33
CA VAL A 271 5.82 -11.01 -4.37
C VAL A 271 4.41 -10.57 -4.82
N LEU A 272 4.28 -9.54 -5.66
CA LEU A 272 2.99 -8.94 -6.06
C LEU A 272 1.95 -9.95 -6.61
N LEU A 273 2.40 -10.96 -7.37
CA LEU A 273 1.53 -12.06 -7.84
C LEU A 273 1.48 -13.20 -6.81
N ALA A 274 0.88 -12.95 -5.64
CA ALA A 274 0.93 -13.87 -4.50
C ALA A 274 -0.04 -15.07 -4.59
N ALA A 275 -1.27 -14.86 -5.08
CA ALA A 275 -2.36 -15.85 -5.02
C ALA A 275 -2.45 -16.69 -6.29
N GLY A 276 -2.41 -18.03 -6.18
CA GLY A 276 -2.54 -18.95 -7.32
C GLY A 276 -1.38 -18.88 -8.33
N TYR A 277 -0.23 -18.35 -7.90
CA TYR A 277 0.99 -18.17 -8.66
C TYR A 277 2.19 -18.59 -7.81
N THR A 278 3.12 -19.34 -8.40
CA THR A 278 4.17 -20.06 -7.69
C THR A 278 5.56 -19.70 -8.23
N ASP A 279 6.57 -19.79 -7.36
CA ASP A 279 7.96 -19.54 -7.73
C ASP A 279 8.61 -20.80 -8.32
N VAL A 280 9.22 -20.68 -9.51
CA VAL A 280 10.05 -21.73 -10.14
C VAL A 280 11.55 -21.44 -10.00
N GLY A 281 12.39 -22.47 -10.12
CA GLY A 281 13.85 -22.37 -10.02
C GLY A 281 14.39 -22.09 -8.60
N ASN A 282 15.72 -22.00 -8.51
CA ASN A 282 16.44 -21.74 -7.26
C ASN A 282 16.46 -20.23 -6.96
N VAL A 283 16.69 -19.86 -5.69
CA VAL A 283 16.57 -18.46 -5.24
C VAL A 283 17.84 -18.02 -4.53
N LEU A 284 18.46 -16.95 -5.04
CA LEU A 284 19.44 -16.14 -4.31
C LEU A 284 18.73 -14.93 -3.72
N ASN A 285 18.57 -14.91 -2.41
CA ASN A 285 18.11 -13.71 -1.71
C ASN A 285 19.32 -12.81 -1.45
N VAL A 286 19.18 -11.49 -1.71
CA VAL A 286 20.16 -10.46 -1.38
C VAL A 286 19.49 -9.37 -0.56
N ASN A 287 20.27 -8.59 0.22
CA ASN A 287 19.70 -7.53 1.06
C ASN A 287 20.41 -6.18 0.87
N THR A 288 19.92 -5.35 -0.05
CA THR A 288 20.53 -4.01 -0.28
C THR A 288 20.24 -2.99 0.83
N SER A 289 19.43 -3.35 1.84
CA SER A 289 19.14 -2.46 2.98
C SER A 289 20.19 -2.47 4.10
N VAL A 290 21.14 -3.43 4.10
CA VAL A 290 22.32 -3.42 5.02
C VAL A 290 23.57 -2.87 4.34
N SER A 291 23.43 -2.18 3.21
CA SER A 291 24.55 -1.70 2.42
C SER A 291 25.12 -0.37 2.93
N LYS A 292 26.22 -0.40 3.69
CA LYS A 292 26.95 0.80 4.16
C LYS A 292 27.26 1.84 3.06
N TYR A 293 27.38 1.42 1.81
CA TYR A 293 27.71 2.28 0.65
C TYR A 293 26.53 3.10 0.13
N LEU A 294 25.29 2.72 0.46
CA LEU A 294 24.08 3.34 -0.08
C LEU A 294 23.39 4.17 1.01
N LYS A 295 22.76 5.30 0.63
CA LYS A 295 21.96 6.17 1.50
C LYS A 295 20.91 5.35 2.22
N GLU A 296 20.74 5.57 3.52
CA GLU A 296 19.73 4.89 4.33
C GLU A 296 18.38 5.57 4.12
N ARG A 297 17.80 5.30 2.94
CA ARG A 297 16.40 5.61 2.63
C ARG A 297 15.47 4.70 3.43
N ILE A 298 15.43 4.95 4.74
CA ILE A 298 14.31 4.64 5.63
C ILE A 298 13.08 5.42 5.10
N PHE A 299 11.89 5.05 5.55
CA PHE A 299 10.65 5.71 5.14
C PHE A 299 10.55 7.13 5.72
N GLY A 300 11.05 8.11 4.97
CA GLY A 300 10.91 9.54 5.25
C GLY A 300 12.17 10.19 5.83
N LEU A 301 12.59 11.28 5.17
CA LEU A 301 13.73 12.15 5.53
C LEU A 301 15.13 11.49 5.44
N THR A 302 16.18 12.30 5.43
CA THR A 302 17.56 11.91 5.10
C THR A 302 18.54 12.14 6.24
N ASP A 303 19.28 11.08 6.62
CA ASP A 303 20.58 10.98 7.30
C ASP A 303 20.92 11.80 8.58
N ASP A 304 20.28 12.94 8.89
CA ASP A 304 20.61 13.81 10.05
C ASP A 304 19.90 13.42 11.37
N ALA A 305 19.19 12.28 11.42
CA ALA A 305 18.30 11.91 12.53
C ALA A 305 18.69 10.61 13.25
N PHE A 306 19.53 10.76 14.29
CA PHE A 306 19.93 9.78 15.31
C PHE A 306 20.83 8.59 14.89
N PRO A 307 22.00 8.42 15.52
CA PRO A 307 22.58 7.09 15.72
C PRO A 307 21.84 6.35 16.86
N ASP A 308 21.75 5.03 16.75
CA ASP A 308 22.05 4.04 17.81
C ASP A 308 21.46 2.68 17.40
N GLY A 309 22.33 1.68 17.21
CA GLY A 309 21.94 0.40 16.63
C GLY A 309 21.35 -0.58 17.65
N ASN A 310 20.10 -0.98 17.44
CA ASN A 310 19.59 -2.31 17.81
C ASN A 310 18.51 -2.75 16.81
N GLY A 311 18.52 -4.03 16.44
CA GLY A 311 17.72 -4.55 15.33
C GLY A 311 16.38 -5.15 15.77
N ASP A 312 15.32 -4.34 15.75
CA ASP A 312 13.92 -4.78 15.81
C ASP A 312 13.14 -4.28 14.57
N GLU A 313 12.12 -5.02 14.14
CA GLU A 313 11.37 -4.69 12.91
C GLU A 313 10.35 -3.55 13.14
N VAL A 314 10.83 -2.30 13.05
CA VAL A 314 9.98 -1.10 13.11
C VAL A 314 9.05 -1.01 11.89
N GLY A 315 7.79 -1.35 12.10
CA GLY A 315 6.70 -1.02 11.18
C GLY A 315 6.32 0.47 11.29
N ILE A 316 6.21 1.16 10.15
CA ILE A 316 5.89 2.60 10.11
C ILE A 316 4.43 2.86 10.47
N ASP A 317 4.19 3.68 11.51
CA ASP A 317 2.85 4.17 11.83
C ASP A 317 2.51 5.42 10.99
N ILE A 318 1.84 5.17 9.86
CA ILE A 318 1.39 6.21 8.91
C ILE A 318 0.27 7.09 9.53
N SER A 319 -0.30 6.74 10.70
CA SER A 319 -1.35 7.55 11.34
C SER A 319 -0.85 8.87 11.94
N LEU A 320 0.48 9.09 12.00
CA LEU A 320 1.09 10.34 12.46
C LEU A 320 1.17 11.45 11.39
N VAL A 321 0.83 11.14 10.13
CA VAL A 321 0.77 12.14 9.05
C VAL A 321 -0.59 12.82 9.08
N ASN A 322 -0.60 14.16 9.21
CA ASN A 322 -1.84 14.92 9.24
C ASN A 322 -2.61 14.79 7.91
N GLU A 323 -3.90 14.42 7.95
CA GLU A 323 -4.66 14.06 6.73
C GLU A 323 -4.97 15.25 5.81
N ASP A 324 -4.79 16.49 6.30
CA ASP A 324 -4.94 17.73 5.54
C ASP A 324 -3.61 18.28 4.95
N ASP A 325 -2.46 17.74 5.35
CA ASP A 325 -1.15 18.22 4.87
C ASP A 325 -0.81 17.62 3.50
N HIS A 326 -1.23 18.32 2.44
CA HIS A 326 -0.97 17.91 1.06
C HIS A 326 0.52 17.91 0.68
N GLU A 327 1.36 18.77 1.29
CA GLU A 327 2.78 18.87 0.95
C GLU A 327 3.56 17.69 1.57
N ALA A 328 3.29 17.37 2.84
CA ALA A 328 3.79 16.16 3.48
C ALA A 328 3.31 14.88 2.79
N GLN A 329 2.05 14.83 2.32
CA GLN A 329 1.53 13.69 1.56
C GLN A 329 2.22 13.53 0.20
N GLU A 330 2.43 14.61 -0.55
CA GLU A 330 3.10 14.55 -1.85
C GLU A 330 4.58 14.17 -1.73
N ILE A 331 5.26 14.66 -0.68
CA ILE A 331 6.63 14.24 -0.30
C ILE A 331 6.68 12.75 0.06
N ILE A 332 5.74 12.24 0.87
CA ILE A 332 5.71 10.83 1.28
C ILE A 332 5.34 9.91 0.11
N ILE A 333 4.43 10.32 -0.77
CA ILE A 333 4.06 9.55 -1.97
C ILE A 333 5.23 9.50 -2.95
N SER A 334 5.91 10.62 -3.18
CA SER A 334 7.13 10.68 -3.99
C SER A 334 8.22 9.80 -3.39
N GLY A 335 8.50 9.94 -2.09
CA GLY A 335 9.47 9.11 -1.37
C GLY A 335 9.15 7.61 -1.37
N TRP A 336 7.87 7.21 -1.34
CA TRP A 336 7.46 5.80 -1.41
C TRP A 336 7.62 5.22 -2.83
N ILE A 337 7.25 5.99 -3.85
CA ILE A 337 7.45 5.62 -5.26
C ILE A 337 8.94 5.54 -5.56
N GLU A 338 9.73 6.55 -5.18
CA GLU A 338 11.19 6.53 -5.27
C GLU A 338 11.80 5.33 -4.54
N ASN A 339 11.35 5.01 -3.32
CA ASN A 339 11.87 3.86 -2.58
C ASN A 339 11.55 2.51 -3.26
N LEU A 340 10.39 2.37 -3.90
CA LEU A 340 10.06 1.18 -4.69
C LEU A 340 10.91 1.09 -5.97
N TYR A 341 11.05 2.18 -6.73
CA TYR A 341 11.99 2.25 -7.86
C TYR A 341 13.44 2.01 -7.41
N SER A 342 13.78 2.41 -6.19
CA SER A 342 15.14 2.30 -5.63
C SER A 342 15.50 0.88 -5.21
N CYS A 343 14.58 0.11 -4.62
CA CYS A 343 14.84 -1.30 -4.32
C CYS A 343 14.66 -2.22 -5.55
N HIS A 344 13.80 -1.82 -6.50
CA HIS A 344 13.55 -2.47 -7.77
C HIS A 344 14.31 -1.79 -8.93
N ASN A 345 15.63 -1.68 -8.79
CA ASN A 345 16.54 -1.22 -9.84
C ASN A 345 17.63 -2.26 -10.13
N MET A 346 17.99 -2.43 -11.41
CA MET A 346 18.91 -3.47 -11.86
C MET A 346 20.36 -3.29 -11.35
N ASP A 347 20.85 -2.06 -11.32
CA ASP A 347 22.18 -1.73 -10.79
C ASP A 347 22.22 -1.87 -9.26
N VAL A 348 21.12 -1.58 -8.56
CA VAL A 348 20.95 -1.88 -7.12
C VAL A 348 20.92 -3.40 -6.87
N TYR A 349 20.29 -4.19 -7.74
CA TYR A 349 20.31 -5.66 -7.66
C TYR A 349 21.72 -6.24 -7.82
N MET A 350 22.50 -5.75 -8.79
CA MET A 350 23.90 -6.15 -8.98
C MET A 350 24.78 -5.74 -7.80
N HIS A 351 24.57 -4.56 -7.23
CA HIS A 351 25.22 -4.16 -5.98
C HIS A 351 24.85 -5.07 -4.80
N GLY A 352 23.59 -5.50 -4.71
CA GLY A 352 23.15 -6.50 -3.72
C GLY A 352 23.90 -7.82 -3.83
N VAL A 353 24.07 -8.34 -5.04
CA VAL A 353 24.89 -9.54 -5.31
C VAL A 353 26.36 -9.30 -4.93
N ALA A 354 26.89 -8.10 -5.20
CA ALA A 354 28.29 -7.76 -4.92
C ALA A 354 28.63 -7.62 -3.43
N ILE A 355 27.64 -7.34 -2.57
CA ILE A 355 27.82 -7.26 -1.11
C ILE A 355 27.34 -8.52 -0.37
N GLU A 356 26.68 -9.45 -1.04
CA GLU A 356 26.19 -10.69 -0.43
C GLU A 356 27.39 -11.52 0.05
N ASN A 357 27.44 -11.78 1.36
CA ASN A 357 28.54 -12.45 2.06
C ASN A 357 29.93 -11.78 1.93
N ILE A 358 30.03 -10.44 1.82
CA ILE A 358 31.31 -9.72 2.02
C ILE A 358 31.50 -9.28 3.47
N ALA A 359 32.75 -9.07 3.88
CA ALA A 359 33.06 -8.45 5.17
C ALA A 359 32.63 -6.97 5.19
N GLU A 360 31.99 -6.53 6.27
CA GLU A 360 31.51 -5.15 6.45
C GLU A 360 32.62 -4.09 6.31
N GLY A 361 33.88 -4.45 6.58
CA GLY A 361 35.04 -3.56 6.39
C GLY A 361 35.36 -3.18 4.94
N THR A 362 34.99 -4.01 3.94
CA THR A 362 35.51 -3.95 2.55
C THR A 362 35.42 -2.56 1.90
N PRO A 363 36.49 -2.03 1.28
CA PRO A 363 36.45 -0.79 0.49
C PRO A 363 35.63 -0.89 -0.80
N ALA A 364 34.97 0.20 -1.22
CA ALA A 364 34.17 0.23 -2.46
C ALA A 364 34.96 -0.03 -3.75
N GLY A 365 36.29 0.16 -3.71
CA GLY A 365 37.22 -0.17 -4.80
C GLY A 365 37.49 -1.67 -4.97
N GLU A 366 37.16 -2.49 -3.96
CA GLU A 366 37.42 -3.93 -3.93
C GLU A 366 36.18 -4.78 -4.22
N LEU A 367 34.99 -4.16 -4.33
CA LEU A 367 33.76 -4.82 -4.73
C LEU A 367 33.85 -5.41 -6.16
N ASP A 368 33.22 -6.56 -6.37
CA ASP A 368 33.04 -7.17 -7.71
C ASP A 368 32.13 -6.34 -8.65
N TYR A 369 31.39 -5.38 -8.10
CA TYR A 369 30.58 -4.42 -8.84
C TYR A 369 30.99 -2.98 -8.55
N ASP A 370 30.93 -2.13 -9.57
CA ASP A 370 31.45 -0.76 -9.49
C ASP A 370 30.38 0.20 -8.93
N LEU A 371 30.54 0.59 -7.67
CA LEU A 371 29.59 1.42 -6.92
C LEU A 371 28.99 2.63 -7.67
N PRO A 372 29.74 3.39 -8.51
CA PRO A 372 29.15 4.48 -9.28
C PRO A 372 28.00 4.07 -10.20
N LEU A 373 27.97 2.84 -10.71
CA LEU A 373 26.90 2.34 -11.57
C LEU A 373 25.52 2.37 -10.88
N VAL A 374 25.46 2.29 -9.55
CA VAL A 374 24.20 2.41 -8.80
C VAL A 374 23.53 3.78 -8.98
N ASN A 375 24.33 4.84 -9.21
CA ASN A 375 23.82 6.20 -9.47
C ASN A 375 23.62 6.51 -10.98
N LYS A 376 23.66 5.53 -11.89
CA LYS A 376 23.39 5.78 -13.33
C LYS A 376 22.09 6.55 -13.56
N HIS A 377 21.02 6.07 -12.92
CA HIS A 377 19.63 6.53 -13.08
C HIS A 377 18.95 6.79 -11.72
N LEU A 378 19.73 6.99 -10.66
CA LEU A 378 19.25 7.13 -9.28
C LEU A 378 20.13 8.10 -8.47
N ASP A 379 19.59 8.53 -7.32
CA ASP A 379 20.36 8.95 -6.16
C ASP A 379 20.29 7.88 -5.06
N ARG A 380 21.35 7.06 -4.93
CA ARG A 380 21.40 5.97 -3.94
C ARG A 380 22.74 5.75 -3.27
N VAL A 381 23.88 6.09 -3.86
CA VAL A 381 25.19 6.01 -3.20
C VAL A 381 25.33 7.16 -2.18
N LYS A 382 25.93 6.93 -1.00
CA LYS A 382 26.12 8.00 0.01
C LYS A 382 26.96 9.16 -0.58
N ASP A 383 26.63 10.39 -0.22
CA ASP A 383 27.22 11.59 -0.85
C ASP A 383 28.74 11.72 -0.59
N ASP A 384 29.26 11.10 0.47
CA ASP A 384 30.70 10.99 0.81
C ASP A 384 31.56 10.43 -0.34
N TYR A 385 30.99 9.55 -1.17
CA TYR A 385 31.69 8.97 -2.32
C TYR A 385 31.80 9.94 -3.51
N GLY A 386 31.12 11.10 -3.46
CA GLY A 386 31.22 12.18 -4.45
C GLY A 386 30.69 11.85 -5.85
N ILE A 387 29.89 10.79 -5.98
CA ILE A 387 29.35 10.30 -7.26
C ILE A 387 28.10 11.09 -7.65
N PRO A 388 28.06 11.79 -8.81
CA PRO A 388 26.88 12.52 -9.27
C PRO A 388 25.66 11.62 -9.40
N THR A 389 24.48 12.15 -9.12
CA THR A 389 23.19 11.45 -9.23
C THR A 389 22.72 11.41 -10.69
N GLU A 390 22.05 10.33 -11.08
CA GLU A 390 21.51 10.11 -12.44
C GLU A 390 22.52 10.41 -13.57
N TRP A 391 23.78 10.01 -13.39
CA TRP A 391 24.89 10.50 -14.24
C TRP A 391 24.90 9.94 -15.67
N TRP A 392 24.10 8.91 -15.96
CA TRP A 392 23.97 8.36 -17.31
C TRP A 392 23.28 9.33 -18.28
N VAL A 393 22.50 10.29 -17.76
CA VAL A 393 21.71 11.26 -18.54
C VAL A 393 22.25 12.68 -18.38
N GLY A 394 22.33 13.40 -19.50
CA GLY A 394 22.80 14.80 -19.58
C GLY A 394 24.16 14.94 -20.26
N GLU A 395 24.57 16.20 -20.51
CA GLU A 395 25.82 16.50 -21.21
C GLU A 395 27.03 15.84 -20.56
N ASN A 396 27.87 15.23 -21.41
CA ASN A 396 29.15 14.61 -21.02
C ASN A 396 29.04 13.67 -19.79
N ARG A 397 27.91 12.95 -19.65
CA ARG A 397 27.62 12.01 -18.55
C ARG A 397 27.93 12.60 -17.16
N LYS A 398 27.55 13.87 -16.94
CA LYS A 398 27.81 14.66 -15.71
C LYS A 398 29.27 14.63 -15.24
N LYS A 399 30.24 14.64 -16.18
CA LYS A 399 31.71 14.57 -15.96
C LYS A 399 32.21 13.20 -15.45
N MET A 400 31.44 12.13 -15.60
CA MET A 400 31.89 10.76 -15.33
C MET A 400 32.72 10.22 -16.50
N GLU A 401 33.83 9.54 -16.22
CA GLU A 401 34.67 8.88 -17.22
C GLU A 401 34.94 7.41 -16.85
N GLN A 402 34.94 6.54 -17.87
CA GLN A 402 35.26 5.12 -17.72
C GLN A 402 36.77 4.90 -17.92
N MET A 403 37.41 4.38 -16.88
CA MET A 403 38.81 3.99 -16.86
C MET A 403 39.03 2.71 -17.68
N ASP A 404 40.28 2.40 -18.02
CA ASP A 404 40.59 1.27 -18.92
C ASP A 404 40.40 -0.11 -18.26
N ASN A 405 40.31 -0.15 -16.92
CA ASN A 405 39.84 -1.30 -16.15
C ASN A 405 38.29 -1.40 -16.07
N GLY A 406 37.55 -0.58 -16.83
CA GLY A 406 36.09 -0.64 -16.95
C GLY A 406 35.30 0.03 -15.82
N ARG A 407 35.95 0.33 -14.68
CA ARG A 407 35.36 1.09 -13.57
C ARG A 407 35.25 2.59 -13.90
N TRP A 408 34.33 3.27 -13.25
CA TRP A 408 34.00 4.68 -13.48
C TRP A 408 34.54 5.59 -12.37
N ARG A 409 34.75 6.86 -12.70
CA ARG A 409 35.08 7.92 -11.73
C ARG A 409 34.60 9.28 -12.20
N VAL A 410 34.51 10.23 -11.27
CA VAL A 410 34.42 11.66 -11.62
C VAL A 410 35.76 12.12 -12.18
N LYS A 411 35.73 12.77 -13.35
CA LYS A 411 36.90 13.35 -13.99
C LYS A 411 37.45 14.53 -13.18
N LYS A 412 38.69 14.42 -12.71
CA LYS A 412 39.38 15.50 -11.98
C LYS A 412 40.02 16.47 -12.96
N ASN A 413 39.70 17.76 -12.84
CA ASN A 413 40.43 18.83 -13.54
C ASN A 413 41.75 19.11 -12.81
N ASN A 414 42.88 18.91 -13.49
CA ASN A 414 44.16 19.43 -13.04
C ASN A 414 44.15 20.95 -13.20
N GLY A 415 44.02 21.70 -12.09
CA GLY A 415 44.20 23.16 -12.11
C GLY A 415 43.12 24.04 -11.48
N GLN A 416 42.23 23.53 -10.61
CA GLN A 416 41.52 24.40 -9.65
C GLN A 416 41.07 23.64 -8.39
N LEU A 417 41.68 23.96 -7.25
CA LEU A 417 41.01 23.88 -5.95
C LEU A 417 40.21 25.18 -5.75
N HIS A 418 39.05 25.09 -5.09
CA HIS A 418 38.13 26.20 -4.76
C HIS A 418 37.48 26.94 -5.95
N SER A 419 36.33 26.41 -6.42
CA SER A 419 35.36 27.18 -7.23
C SER A 419 33.90 26.64 -7.18
N ASN A 420 33.70 25.32 -7.05
CA ASN A 420 32.37 24.66 -7.17
C ASN A 420 31.26 25.06 -6.16
N LEU A 421 31.51 25.91 -5.16
CA LEU A 421 30.43 26.45 -4.31
C LEU A 421 29.64 27.58 -5.00
N LEU A 422 30.26 28.32 -5.94
CA LEU A 422 29.65 29.51 -6.53
C LEU A 422 28.63 29.19 -7.63
N GLU A 423 28.91 28.17 -8.46
CA GLU A 423 27.97 27.71 -9.50
C GLU A 423 26.71 27.08 -8.89
N ARG A 424 26.84 26.33 -7.77
CA ARG A 424 25.69 25.79 -7.03
C ARG A 424 24.74 26.89 -6.56
N THR A 425 25.24 28.06 -6.13
CA THR A 425 24.38 29.20 -5.79
C THR A 425 23.63 29.79 -6.98
N GLN A 426 24.20 29.82 -8.18
CA GLN A 426 23.51 30.37 -9.37
C GLN A 426 22.42 29.41 -9.89
N TRP A 427 22.69 28.10 -9.90
CA TRP A 427 21.68 27.11 -10.32
C TRP A 427 20.52 27.01 -9.31
N LEU A 428 20.81 27.06 -8.00
CA LEU A 428 19.80 27.14 -6.96
C LEU A 428 19.02 28.47 -6.97
N GLN A 429 19.60 29.57 -7.46
CA GLN A 429 18.87 30.83 -7.68
C GLN A 429 17.86 30.72 -8.83
N GLN A 430 18.18 30.00 -9.91
CA GLN A 430 17.23 29.77 -11.00
C GLN A 430 16.05 28.88 -10.57
N LEU A 431 16.31 27.78 -9.85
CA LEU A 431 15.22 26.94 -9.30
C LEU A 431 14.35 27.69 -8.27
N ARG A 432 14.94 28.51 -7.40
CA ARG A 432 14.21 29.39 -6.46
C ARG A 432 13.45 30.54 -7.14
N GLY A 433 13.62 30.74 -8.45
CA GLY A 433 12.82 31.67 -9.25
C GLY A 433 11.65 31.04 -10.00
N GLY A 434 11.60 29.71 -10.12
CA GLY A 434 10.66 29.01 -11.02
C GLY A 434 9.47 28.32 -10.36
N LEU A 435 9.58 27.90 -9.09
CA LEU A 435 8.61 26.96 -8.49
C LEU A 435 7.53 27.58 -7.57
N LEU A 436 7.39 28.91 -7.54
CA LEU A 436 6.27 29.59 -6.89
C LEU A 436 5.80 30.77 -7.75
N HIS A 437 4.55 30.72 -8.22
CA HIS A 437 3.83 31.95 -8.55
C HIS A 437 3.68 32.79 -7.26
N PRO A 438 3.64 34.13 -7.34
CA PRO A 438 4.12 34.96 -6.24
C PRO A 438 3.20 34.92 -5.02
N LEU A 439 3.69 34.30 -3.94
CA LEU A 439 3.28 34.68 -2.59
C LEU A 439 3.56 36.16 -2.37
N ASP A 440 2.65 36.85 -1.68
CA ASP A 440 2.72 38.29 -1.47
C ASP A 440 4.10 38.69 -0.88
N THR A 441 4.65 39.78 -1.42
CA THR A 441 5.91 40.37 -0.94
C THR A 441 5.81 40.70 0.55
N ASP A 442 4.64 41.10 1.03
CA ASP A 442 4.41 41.43 2.43
C ASP A 442 4.22 40.19 3.32
N LEU A 443 3.66 39.08 2.82
CA LEU A 443 3.67 37.82 3.57
C LEU A 443 5.10 37.26 3.72
N ARG A 444 5.90 37.33 2.65
CA ARG A 444 7.33 36.96 2.69
C ARG A 444 8.12 37.82 3.67
N ARG A 445 7.85 39.14 3.72
CA ARG A 445 8.41 40.04 4.73
C ARG A 445 7.96 39.65 6.14
N TYR A 446 6.67 39.37 6.34
CA TYR A 446 6.08 39.02 7.63
C TYR A 446 6.74 37.77 8.25
N ILE A 447 6.89 36.68 7.49
CA ILE A 447 7.50 35.44 7.98
C ILE A 447 8.96 35.66 8.43
N ILE A 448 9.76 36.34 7.60
CA ILE A 448 11.17 36.69 7.92
C ILE A 448 11.23 37.61 9.15
N HIS A 449 10.29 38.55 9.26
CA HIS A 449 10.24 39.55 10.33
C HIS A 449 10.09 38.96 11.72
N TYR A 450 9.25 37.92 11.88
CA TYR A 450 9.05 37.24 13.15
C TYR A 450 10.11 36.16 13.42
N GLY A 451 10.52 35.40 12.39
CA GLY A 451 11.58 34.38 12.54
C GLY A 451 12.90 34.94 13.09
N HIS A 452 13.33 36.11 12.61
CA HIS A 452 14.53 36.79 13.13
C HIS A 452 14.42 37.21 14.61
N ARG A 453 13.20 37.45 15.12
CA ARG A 453 12.97 37.86 16.51
C ARG A 453 13.01 36.66 17.47
N THR A 454 12.50 35.50 17.04
CA THR A 454 12.70 34.22 17.75
C THR A 454 14.18 33.82 17.79
N ALA A 455 14.92 34.02 16.69
CA ALA A 455 16.36 33.76 16.65
C ALA A 455 17.14 34.64 17.67
N ALA A 456 16.82 35.93 17.77
CA ALA A 456 17.42 36.83 18.75
C ALA A 456 17.25 36.35 20.21
N ALA A 457 16.13 35.68 20.54
CA ALA A 457 15.91 35.11 21.87
C ALA A 457 16.88 33.96 22.18
N ARG A 458 17.20 33.10 21.20
CA ARG A 458 18.22 32.04 21.34
C ARG A 458 19.63 32.65 21.40
N ASP A 459 19.92 33.61 20.53
CA ASP A 459 21.29 34.09 20.32
C ASP A 459 21.79 34.96 21.49
N LEU A 460 20.91 35.71 22.15
CA LEU A 460 21.24 36.55 23.31
C LEU A 460 21.20 35.82 24.66
N PHE A 461 20.77 34.56 24.74
CA PHE A 461 20.84 33.76 25.98
C PHE A 461 22.29 33.42 26.34
N ASP A 462 22.73 33.68 27.57
CA ASP A 462 24.01 33.15 28.08
C ASP A 462 23.76 31.84 28.84
N PRO A 463 24.23 30.68 28.33
CA PRO A 463 24.04 29.39 28.99
C PRO A 463 24.82 29.24 30.31
N ASN A 464 25.75 30.15 30.64
CA ASN A 464 26.47 30.12 31.92
C ASN A 464 25.64 30.79 33.01
N THR A 465 25.23 32.04 32.81
CA THR A 465 24.44 32.80 33.79
C THR A 465 22.93 32.51 33.76
N HIS A 466 22.43 31.83 32.72
CA HIS A 466 21.02 31.52 32.49
C HIS A 466 20.11 32.75 32.27
N GLU A 467 20.71 33.91 32.02
CA GLU A 467 20.09 35.21 31.77
C GLU A 467 20.20 35.64 30.29
N PRO A 468 19.43 36.63 29.81
CA PRO A 468 19.75 37.32 28.58
C PRO A 468 21.00 38.19 28.80
N ASN A 469 21.96 38.14 27.87
CA ASN A 469 23.24 38.85 27.97
C ASN A 469 23.13 40.39 27.78
N THR A 470 21.95 40.98 27.97
CA THR A 470 21.60 42.34 27.57
C THR A 470 20.48 42.93 28.43
N SER A 471 20.43 44.26 28.54
CA SER A 471 19.26 44.95 29.07
C SER A 471 18.06 44.85 28.12
N LYS A 472 16.83 45.01 28.64
CA LYS A 472 15.60 45.10 27.83
C LYS A 472 15.65 46.24 26.80
N GLN A 473 16.25 47.36 27.18
CA GLN A 473 16.36 48.58 26.35
C GLN A 473 17.34 48.40 25.18
N GLU A 474 18.39 47.61 25.37
CA GLU A 474 19.40 47.30 24.34
C GLU A 474 19.10 46.01 23.58
N PHE A 475 18.04 45.27 23.92
CA PHE A 475 17.79 43.93 23.39
C PHE A 475 17.80 43.87 21.85
N PHE A 476 17.02 44.74 21.20
CA PHE A 476 16.95 44.77 19.74
C PHE A 476 18.15 45.45 19.07
N SER A 477 18.91 46.30 19.77
CA SER A 477 20.14 46.87 19.22
C SER A 477 21.29 45.86 19.27
N LYS A 478 21.42 45.10 20.37
CA LYS A 478 22.42 44.03 20.54
C LYS A 478 22.12 42.80 19.67
N ALA A 479 20.85 42.52 19.39
CA ALA A 479 20.43 41.56 18.36
C ALA A 479 20.70 42.02 16.91
N CYS A 480 21.25 43.22 16.69
CA CYS A 480 21.38 43.90 15.39
C CYS A 480 20.03 44.16 14.67
N LEU A 481 18.89 43.97 15.33
CA LEU A 481 17.55 44.10 14.75
C LEU A 481 17.00 45.54 14.71
N ALA A 482 17.61 46.49 15.43
CA ALA A 482 17.12 47.88 15.53
C ALA A 482 17.56 48.80 14.36
N LYS A 483 18.64 48.48 13.64
CA LYS A 483 19.22 49.42 12.66
C LYS A 483 18.66 49.18 11.26
N GLY A 484 17.81 50.07 10.78
CA GLY A 484 17.17 49.98 9.45
C GLY A 484 15.88 49.14 9.40
N ASN A 485 15.31 48.80 10.55
CA ASN A 485 14.07 48.02 10.68
C ASN A 485 12.89 48.96 10.96
N PRO A 486 11.91 49.14 10.06
CA PRO A 486 10.90 50.19 10.23
C PRO A 486 9.82 49.83 11.27
N TYR A 487 9.64 48.53 11.55
CA TYR A 487 8.70 48.06 12.56
C TYR A 487 9.40 47.95 13.92
N ASN A 488 9.64 49.11 14.56
CA ASN A 488 10.35 49.20 15.84
C ASN A 488 9.52 48.63 17.02
N TYR A 489 10.14 47.76 17.84
CA TYR A 489 9.55 47.18 19.07
C TYR A 489 10.45 47.49 20.28
N GLU A 490 9.86 47.50 21.47
CA GLU A 490 10.56 47.56 22.76
C GLU A 490 10.21 46.32 23.60
N VAL A 491 11.19 45.73 24.28
CA VAL A 491 10.95 44.60 25.19
C VAL A 491 10.40 45.14 26.51
N THR A 492 9.16 44.77 26.84
CA THR A 492 8.52 45.19 28.09
C THR A 492 8.87 44.22 29.22
N HIS A 493 8.84 42.91 28.94
CA HIS A 493 9.05 41.86 29.95
C HIS A 493 9.97 40.75 29.41
N PHE A 494 10.81 40.23 30.30
CA PHE A 494 11.51 38.96 30.11
C PHE A 494 10.73 37.88 30.86
N ILE A 495 10.61 36.69 30.27
CA ILE A 495 9.83 35.57 30.79
C ILE A 495 10.81 34.54 31.35
N TYR A 496 10.55 34.12 32.59
CA TYR A 496 11.42 33.21 33.34
C TYR A 496 10.64 32.03 33.90
N VAL A 497 11.29 30.87 33.95
CA VAL A 497 10.81 29.69 34.70
C VAL A 497 11.90 29.25 35.67
N SER A 498 11.51 29.09 36.93
CA SER A 498 12.37 28.85 38.11
C SER A 498 13.45 29.91 38.33
N SER A 499 14.51 29.89 37.52
CA SER A 499 15.64 30.84 37.53
C SER A 499 16.33 30.95 36.17
N ALA A 500 15.73 30.42 35.10
CA ALA A 500 16.28 30.50 33.75
C ALA A 500 15.37 31.36 32.86
N TRP A 501 16.00 32.24 32.08
CA TRP A 501 15.32 33.01 31.04
C TRP A 501 14.87 32.10 29.90
N ILE A 502 13.62 32.24 29.44
CA ILE A 502 13.04 31.40 28.37
C ILE A 502 12.37 32.17 27.23
N GLY A 503 12.26 33.50 27.32
CA GLY A 503 11.60 34.29 26.28
C GLY A 503 11.33 35.73 26.70
N TYR A 504 10.62 36.48 25.85
CA TYR A 504 10.29 37.87 26.13
C TYR A 504 8.94 38.29 25.55
N VAL A 505 8.36 39.33 26.16
CA VAL A 505 7.22 40.07 25.64
C VAL A 505 7.72 41.43 25.15
N ALA A 506 7.45 41.76 23.90
CA ALA A 506 7.75 43.06 23.30
C ALA A 506 6.48 43.70 22.72
N MET A 507 6.42 45.01 22.71
CA MET A 507 5.32 45.77 22.10
C MET A 507 5.87 46.65 20.98
N SER A 508 5.10 46.81 19.89
CA SER A 508 5.48 47.77 18.85
C SER A 508 5.48 49.18 19.45
N THR A 509 6.48 49.97 19.08
CA THR A 509 6.59 51.40 19.42
C THR A 509 5.50 52.21 18.70
N ASP A 510 5.34 53.50 19.00
CA ASP A 510 4.42 54.35 18.23
C ASP A 510 4.94 54.67 16.81
N GLU A 511 6.19 54.34 16.50
CA GLU A 511 6.70 54.27 15.13
C GLU A 511 6.37 52.93 14.48
N GLY A 512 6.66 51.81 15.15
CA GLY A 512 6.28 50.48 14.67
C GLY A 512 4.77 50.36 14.42
N LYS A 513 3.93 50.97 15.27
CA LYS A 513 2.48 51.07 15.08
C LYS A 513 2.09 51.83 13.81
N ARG A 514 2.80 52.90 13.46
CA ARG A 514 2.55 53.68 12.22
C ARG A 514 2.90 52.89 10.96
N VAL A 515 3.87 51.97 11.04
CA VAL A 515 4.26 51.10 9.92
C VAL A 515 3.41 49.83 9.84
N LEU A 516 3.01 49.26 10.98
CA LEU A 516 2.15 48.06 11.05
C LEU A 516 0.65 48.34 10.89
N GLY A 517 0.21 49.60 11.06
CA GLY A 517 -1.20 49.99 11.14
C GLY A 517 -1.90 49.61 12.44
N ARG A 518 -1.31 48.73 13.25
CA ARG A 518 -1.86 48.17 14.51
C ARG A 518 -0.78 48.10 15.60
N ARG A 519 -1.20 47.96 16.87
CA ARG A 519 -0.29 47.82 18.02
C ARG A 519 -0.05 46.34 18.29
N ASP A 520 1.12 45.84 17.93
CA ASP A 520 1.42 44.41 18.02
C ASP A 520 2.14 44.09 19.33
N VAL A 521 1.62 43.07 20.03
CA VAL A 521 2.28 42.46 21.19
C VAL A 521 2.89 41.15 20.71
N LEU A 522 4.21 41.09 20.71
CA LEU A 522 4.98 39.89 20.37
C LEU A 522 5.37 39.16 21.66
N VAL A 523 5.04 37.88 21.74
CA VAL A 523 5.59 36.94 22.71
C VAL A 523 6.54 36.01 21.95
N ALA A 524 7.82 36.00 22.33
CA ALA A 524 8.86 35.22 21.67
C ALA A 524 9.54 34.30 22.68
N TRP A 525 9.45 32.98 22.43
CA TRP A 525 10.11 31.94 23.22
C TRP A 525 11.50 31.66 22.62
N ARG A 526 12.50 31.34 23.45
CA ARG A 526 13.82 30.93 22.95
C ARG A 526 13.76 29.48 22.45
N GLY A 527 14.41 29.20 21.33
CA GLY A 527 14.74 27.83 20.95
C GLY A 527 15.91 27.29 21.79
N ALA A 528 16.07 25.96 21.80
CA ALA A 528 17.26 25.32 22.36
C ALA A 528 18.54 25.87 21.71
N LYS A 529 19.60 26.04 22.52
CA LYS A 529 20.91 26.55 22.10
C LYS A 529 21.98 25.45 22.08
N THR A 530 21.75 24.36 22.82
CA THR A 530 22.62 23.18 22.84
C THR A 530 21.83 21.90 22.54
N GLY A 531 22.48 20.89 21.98
CA GLY A 531 21.85 19.58 21.75
C GLY A 531 21.35 18.92 23.05
N THR A 532 21.98 19.22 24.19
CA THR A 532 21.61 18.69 25.50
C THR A 532 20.33 19.32 26.07
N GLU A 533 19.99 20.56 25.69
CA GLU A 533 18.64 21.11 25.97
C GLU A 533 17.60 20.35 25.16
N TRP A 534 17.80 20.26 23.84
CA TRP A 534 16.86 19.62 22.91
C TRP A 534 16.61 18.13 23.25
N PHE A 535 17.63 17.38 23.68
CA PHE A 535 17.47 15.98 24.09
C PHE A 535 16.71 15.82 25.42
N ASN A 536 16.70 16.84 26.28
CA ASN A 536 15.87 16.86 27.50
C ASN A 536 14.44 17.34 27.20
N ASP A 537 14.26 18.28 26.25
CA ASP A 537 12.94 18.70 25.75
C ASP A 537 12.13 17.54 25.13
N MET A 538 12.79 16.44 24.76
CA MET A 538 12.18 15.23 24.23
C MET A 538 11.72 14.22 25.31
N LYS A 539 12.06 14.41 26.60
CA LYS A 539 11.77 13.44 27.69
C LYS A 539 10.47 13.72 28.46
N PHE A 540 9.42 14.14 27.76
CA PHE A 540 8.15 14.56 28.36
C PHE A 540 7.00 13.57 28.12
N LEU A 541 6.54 12.91 29.20
CA LEU A 541 5.34 12.07 29.23
C LEU A 541 4.08 12.91 28.98
N GLN A 542 3.07 12.41 28.26
CA GLN A 542 1.87 13.20 27.95
C GLN A 542 1.06 13.59 29.20
N GLN A 543 0.55 14.83 29.23
CA GLN A 543 -0.37 15.33 30.27
C GLN A 543 -1.57 16.09 29.66
N THR A 544 -2.64 16.22 30.44
CA THR A 544 -3.90 16.88 30.05
C THR A 544 -3.98 18.31 30.64
N PRO A 545 -4.21 19.36 29.84
CA PRO A 545 -4.11 20.77 30.26
C PRO A 545 -5.44 21.35 30.78
N SER A 546 -6.20 20.57 31.55
CA SER A 546 -7.59 20.87 31.96
C SER A 546 -7.78 22.24 32.60
N ASP A 547 -6.77 22.71 33.33
CA ASP A 547 -6.89 23.88 34.22
C ASP A 547 -6.63 25.21 33.50
N LEU A 548 -6.03 25.17 32.30
CA LEU A 548 -5.59 26.36 31.57
C LEU A 548 -6.59 26.83 30.50
N PHE A 549 -7.23 25.89 29.79
CA PHE A 549 -8.12 26.19 28.66
C PHE A 549 -9.56 25.74 28.94
N PRO A 550 -10.39 26.58 29.57
CA PRO A 550 -11.77 26.27 29.91
C PRO A 550 -12.69 26.40 28.68
N ILE A 551 -12.45 25.57 27.68
CA ILE A 551 -13.20 25.41 26.43
C ILE A 551 -13.73 23.96 26.42
N ALA A 552 -14.97 23.76 25.98
CA ALA A 552 -15.53 22.41 25.91
C ALA A 552 -14.77 21.55 24.86
N GLY A 553 -14.30 20.37 25.27
CA GLY A 553 -13.52 19.44 24.43
C GLY A 553 -12.02 19.34 24.75
N ALA A 554 -11.52 20.00 25.80
CA ALA A 554 -10.09 20.07 26.10
C ALA A 554 -9.40 18.75 26.49
N ASP A 555 -10.15 17.69 26.86
CA ASP A 555 -9.58 16.44 27.42
C ASP A 555 -8.71 15.63 26.43
N ASN A 556 -8.91 15.84 25.13
CA ASN A 556 -8.10 15.25 24.05
C ASN A 556 -6.91 16.12 23.64
N VAL A 557 -6.75 17.35 24.16
CA VAL A 557 -5.62 18.22 23.86
C VAL A 557 -4.39 17.72 24.62
N ARG A 558 -3.62 16.81 24.01
CA ARG A 558 -2.35 16.36 24.58
C ARG A 558 -1.30 17.46 24.42
N VAL A 559 -0.75 17.90 25.55
CA VAL A 559 0.49 18.70 25.60
C VAL A 559 1.58 17.80 26.16
N HIS A 560 2.81 17.93 25.64
CA HIS A 560 3.97 17.23 26.19
C HIS A 560 4.16 17.65 27.67
N GLY A 561 4.04 16.70 28.59
CA GLY A 561 3.99 16.94 30.04
C GLY A 561 5.37 17.30 30.57
N GLY A 562 5.51 18.59 30.81
CA GLY A 562 6.76 19.31 30.99
C GLY A 562 6.49 20.76 30.65
N PHE A 563 6.04 21.02 29.42
CA PHE A 563 5.58 22.35 28.99
C PHE A 563 4.44 22.89 29.84
N LEU A 564 3.49 22.04 30.27
CA LEU A 564 2.40 22.45 31.16
C LEU A 564 2.95 22.92 32.54
N PRO A 565 3.72 22.11 33.31
CA PRO A 565 4.44 22.58 34.50
C PRO A 565 5.40 23.76 34.29
N LEU A 566 6.10 23.87 33.16
CA LEU A 566 6.93 25.04 32.84
C LEU A 566 6.07 26.31 32.68
N PHE A 567 4.85 26.18 32.12
CA PHE A 567 3.97 27.31 31.83
C PHE A 567 3.09 27.70 33.03
N THR A 568 2.67 26.77 33.88
CA THR A 568 1.80 27.00 35.06
C THR A 568 2.51 26.92 36.42
N GLY A 569 3.74 26.42 36.48
CA GLY A 569 4.47 26.20 37.73
C GLY A 569 4.89 27.50 38.43
N THR A 570 4.99 27.44 39.75
CA THR A 570 5.57 28.48 40.61
C THR A 570 6.62 27.86 41.53
N VAL A 571 7.66 28.62 41.87
CA VAL A 571 8.69 28.18 42.81
C VAL A 571 8.66 29.14 44.01
N PRO A 572 8.12 28.73 45.18
CA PRO A 572 7.85 29.63 46.30
C PRO A 572 9.04 30.48 46.74
N ASP A 573 10.23 29.86 46.77
CA ASP A 573 11.47 30.48 47.25
C ASP A 573 12.28 31.17 46.14
N SER A 574 11.80 31.17 44.89
CA SER A 574 12.48 31.89 43.81
C SER A 574 12.37 33.40 43.99
N THR A 575 13.50 34.08 43.79
CA THR A 575 13.57 35.55 43.70
C THR A 575 13.01 36.09 42.39
N HIS A 576 12.81 35.25 41.37
CA HIS A 576 12.43 35.63 40.00
C HIS A 576 11.06 35.08 39.56
N SER A 577 10.67 33.86 39.96
CA SER A 577 9.46 33.16 39.48
C SER A 577 8.45 32.84 40.61
N ARG A 578 7.93 33.88 41.27
CA ARG A 578 6.83 33.77 42.25
C ARG A 578 5.42 33.61 41.62
N THR A 579 5.31 33.82 40.31
CA THR A 579 4.08 33.66 39.52
C THR A 579 4.40 32.91 38.23
N SER A 580 3.46 32.12 37.71
CA SER A 580 3.74 31.24 36.57
C SER A 580 4.05 32.01 35.30
N ALA A 581 4.65 31.37 34.30
CA ALA A 581 4.84 32.01 33.00
C ALA A 581 3.50 32.43 32.38
N SER A 582 2.42 31.65 32.58
CA SER A 582 1.06 32.00 32.13
C SER A 582 0.46 33.22 32.85
N ASP A 583 0.75 33.41 34.15
CA ASP A 583 0.39 34.62 34.90
C ASP A 583 1.18 35.85 34.40
N GLN A 584 2.45 35.65 33.99
CA GLN A 584 3.32 36.70 33.44
C GLN A 584 2.84 37.22 32.07
N VAL A 585 1.93 36.54 31.35
CA VAL A 585 1.41 36.98 30.02
C VAL A 585 -0.09 37.29 29.97
N SER A 586 -0.89 37.01 31.01
CA SER A 586 -2.35 36.97 30.89
C SER A 586 -3.08 38.28 31.25
N PHE A 587 -3.75 38.88 30.26
CA PHE A 587 -4.68 40.00 30.44
C PHE A 587 -6.12 39.51 30.72
N LYS A 588 -6.76 40.07 31.76
CA LYS A 588 -8.08 39.59 32.24
C LYS A 588 -9.26 40.09 31.40
N ILE A 589 -10.09 39.15 30.93
CA ILE A 589 -11.43 39.41 30.36
C ILE A 589 -12.43 38.47 31.05
N SER A 590 -13.62 38.97 31.42
CA SER A 590 -14.56 38.28 32.33
C SER A 590 -15.54 37.34 31.63
N LYS A 591 -15.70 36.11 32.17
CA LYS A 591 -16.71 35.13 31.72
C LYS A 591 -18.15 35.49 32.15
N LYS A 592 -19.15 35.02 31.39
CA LYS A 592 -20.52 34.74 31.86
C LYS A 592 -20.80 33.23 31.84
N LYS A 593 -21.80 32.79 32.61
CA LYS A 593 -22.23 31.38 32.73
C LYS A 593 -23.24 31.00 31.64
N THR A 594 -23.28 29.70 31.33
CA THR A 594 -24.45 28.97 30.81
C THR A 594 -24.56 27.62 31.55
N GLU A 595 -25.74 27.01 31.57
CA GLU A 595 -26.12 25.99 32.57
C GLU A 595 -26.05 24.53 32.09
N LYS A 596 -25.96 23.58 33.04
CA LYS A 596 -26.12 22.14 32.77
C LYS A 596 -27.55 21.84 32.35
N LYS A 597 -27.75 21.16 31.22
CA LYS A 597 -29.05 20.62 30.81
C LYS A 597 -29.26 19.18 31.31
N ARG A 598 -30.53 18.79 31.48
CA ARG A 598 -30.98 17.57 32.16
C ARG A 598 -31.11 16.42 31.16
N VAL A 599 -30.64 15.22 31.53
CA VAL A 599 -30.83 14.00 30.71
C VAL A 599 -32.31 13.61 30.70
N MET A 600 -32.83 13.35 29.51
CA MET A 600 -34.09 12.65 29.25
C MET A 600 -33.73 11.35 28.51
N ALA A 601 -34.49 10.28 28.70
CA ALA A 601 -34.27 9.04 27.94
C ALA A 601 -34.55 9.27 26.45
N SER A 602 -33.54 9.09 25.59
CA SER A 602 -33.67 9.14 24.14
C SER A 602 -34.22 7.84 23.58
N SER A 603 -34.74 7.91 22.35
CA SER A 603 -35.06 6.73 21.53
C SER A 603 -34.51 6.92 20.13
N ILE A 604 -34.13 5.81 19.48
CA ILE A 604 -33.68 5.81 18.09
C ILE A 604 -34.69 6.50 17.17
N ALA A 605 -35.99 6.27 17.38
CA ALA A 605 -37.07 6.92 16.65
C ALA A 605 -37.08 8.46 16.72
N THR A 606 -36.64 9.06 17.83
CA THR A 606 -36.56 10.54 17.97
C THR A 606 -35.24 11.12 17.47
N ARG A 607 -34.17 10.32 17.50
CA ARG A 607 -32.81 10.74 17.09
C ARG A 607 -32.38 10.29 15.70
N TRP A 608 -33.23 9.56 14.96
CA TRP A 608 -32.79 8.82 13.76
C TRP A 608 -31.99 9.66 12.75
N ARG A 609 -32.30 10.94 12.55
CA ARG A 609 -31.53 11.81 11.64
C ARG A 609 -30.10 12.04 12.12
N GLU A 610 -29.87 12.17 13.43
CA GLU A 610 -28.54 12.27 14.03
C GLU A 610 -27.77 10.96 13.85
N LEU A 611 -28.45 9.83 14.07
CA LEU A 611 -27.88 8.48 13.96
C LEU A 611 -27.61 8.07 12.51
N SER A 612 -28.38 8.59 11.54
CA SER A 612 -28.09 8.57 10.10
C SER A 612 -27.06 9.62 9.66
N GLY A 613 -26.44 10.34 10.60
CA GLY A 613 -25.31 11.21 10.31
C GLY A 613 -25.67 12.56 9.70
N LYS A 614 -26.88 13.11 9.90
CA LYS A 614 -27.25 14.46 9.43
C LYS A 614 -26.15 15.50 9.73
N ASN A 615 -25.64 15.48 10.96
CA ASN A 615 -24.53 16.30 11.44
C ASN A 615 -23.21 15.49 11.50
N GLU A 616 -22.97 14.62 10.52
CA GLU A 616 -21.71 13.89 10.31
C GLU A 616 -21.23 13.00 11.47
N TRP A 617 -22.16 12.63 12.37
CA TRP A 617 -21.88 11.94 13.64
C TRP A 617 -20.95 12.73 14.59
N GLU A 618 -20.90 14.05 14.46
CA GLU A 618 -20.22 14.97 15.39
C GLU A 618 -20.65 14.68 16.84
N GLY A 619 -19.68 14.44 17.72
CA GLY A 619 -19.92 14.10 19.13
C GLY A 619 -20.53 12.72 19.40
N LEU A 620 -20.77 11.88 18.38
CA LEU A 620 -21.38 10.55 18.54
C LEU A 620 -20.41 9.37 18.35
N LEU A 621 -19.21 9.59 17.79
CA LEU A 621 -18.25 8.52 17.48
C LEU A 621 -17.21 8.26 18.59
N GLN A 622 -16.82 9.29 19.35
CA GLN A 622 -15.88 9.18 20.48
C GLN A 622 -16.30 10.10 21.64
N PRO A 623 -16.73 9.55 22.79
CA PRO A 623 -17.09 8.14 22.99
C PRO A 623 -18.26 7.73 22.07
N LEU A 624 -18.34 6.44 21.73
CA LEU A 624 -19.41 5.93 20.86
C LEU A 624 -20.77 5.99 21.57
N ASP A 625 -21.71 6.74 20.99
CA ASP A 625 -23.07 6.91 21.49
C ASP A 625 -23.83 5.56 21.53
N THR A 626 -24.59 5.33 22.61
CA THR A 626 -25.25 4.04 22.86
C THR A 626 -26.42 3.74 21.91
N ASP A 627 -27.14 4.76 21.44
CA ASP A 627 -28.16 4.59 20.40
C ASP A 627 -27.46 4.30 19.06
N LEU A 628 -26.39 5.03 18.72
CA LEU A 628 -25.63 4.84 17.49
C LEU A 628 -24.95 3.47 17.42
N ARG A 629 -24.39 2.96 18.52
CA ARG A 629 -23.80 1.61 18.61
C ARG A 629 -24.82 0.55 18.17
N LYS A 630 -26.02 0.56 18.77
CA LYS A 630 -27.14 -0.33 18.42
C LYS A 630 -27.58 -0.14 16.97
N TYR A 631 -27.62 1.12 16.51
CA TYR A 631 -27.98 1.48 15.15
C TYR A 631 -27.01 0.91 14.10
N ILE A 632 -25.71 0.93 14.38
CA ILE A 632 -24.68 0.31 13.52
C ILE A 632 -24.83 -1.22 13.55
N ILE A 633 -24.97 -1.82 14.74
CA ILE A 633 -25.10 -3.29 14.91
C ILE A 633 -26.30 -3.84 14.11
N GLN A 634 -27.48 -3.21 14.15
CA GLN A 634 -28.65 -3.73 13.41
C GLN A 634 -28.49 -3.69 11.88
N TYR A 635 -27.78 -2.71 11.31
CA TYR A 635 -27.48 -2.69 9.87
C TYR A 635 -26.36 -3.71 9.53
N GLY A 636 -25.41 -3.92 10.44
CA GLY A 636 -24.44 -5.01 10.35
C GLY A 636 -25.09 -6.40 10.31
N GLN A 637 -26.03 -6.70 11.22
CA GLN A 637 -26.73 -8.00 11.24
C GLN A 637 -27.44 -8.30 9.92
N ARG A 638 -28.06 -7.30 9.30
CA ARG A 638 -28.73 -7.43 7.99
C ARG A 638 -27.77 -7.61 6.82
N THR A 639 -26.55 -7.09 6.95
CA THR A 639 -25.45 -7.35 6.02
C THR A 639 -24.94 -8.78 6.17
N SER A 640 -24.83 -9.29 7.41
CA SER A 640 -24.44 -10.67 7.69
C SER A 640 -25.44 -11.68 7.12
N ALA A 641 -26.75 -11.42 7.27
CA ALA A 641 -27.81 -12.25 6.69
C ALA A 641 -27.67 -12.45 5.17
N ALA A 642 -27.13 -11.47 4.44
CA ALA A 642 -26.86 -11.62 3.00
C ALA A 642 -25.73 -12.64 2.69
N GLY A 643 -24.79 -12.82 3.61
CA GLY A 643 -23.72 -13.83 3.49
C GLY A 643 -24.21 -15.23 3.89
N GLU A 644 -24.88 -15.31 5.03
CA GLU A 644 -25.34 -16.57 5.64
C GLU A 644 -26.35 -17.32 4.77
N LEU A 645 -27.27 -16.58 4.15
CA LEU A 645 -28.34 -17.11 3.31
C LEU A 645 -27.95 -17.23 1.83
N PHE A 646 -26.68 -17.06 1.47
CA PHE A 646 -26.20 -17.42 0.12
C PHE A 646 -25.95 -18.92 0.01
N ASP A 647 -26.40 -19.53 -1.09
CA ASP A 647 -26.07 -20.88 -1.48
C ASP A 647 -24.98 -20.87 -2.57
N SER A 648 -23.87 -21.54 -2.30
CA SER A 648 -22.77 -21.73 -3.25
C SER A 648 -23.15 -22.58 -4.47
N ASN A 649 -24.16 -23.44 -4.33
CA ASN A 649 -24.44 -24.49 -5.29
C ASN A 649 -25.42 -24.03 -6.38
N SER A 650 -26.50 -23.36 -5.99
CA SER A 650 -27.41 -22.67 -6.91
C SER A 650 -26.95 -21.26 -7.31
N TYR A 651 -25.91 -20.72 -6.67
CA TYR A 651 -25.51 -19.31 -6.73
C TYR A 651 -26.64 -18.33 -6.35
N GLY A 652 -27.65 -18.81 -5.63
CA GLY A 652 -28.86 -18.07 -5.23
C GLY A 652 -28.99 -17.84 -3.71
N PRO A 653 -30.14 -17.32 -3.26
CA PRO A 653 -30.52 -17.29 -1.86
C PRO A 653 -31.13 -18.64 -1.41
N LYS A 654 -30.76 -19.11 -0.22
CA LYS A 654 -31.25 -20.35 0.44
C LYS A 654 -32.74 -20.35 0.80
N THR A 655 -33.44 -19.23 0.62
CA THR A 655 -34.79 -18.99 1.17
C THR A 655 -35.58 -18.01 0.31
N SER A 656 -36.92 -18.05 0.43
CA SER A 656 -37.79 -17.01 -0.12
C SER A 656 -37.58 -15.65 0.57
N LYS A 657 -38.11 -14.58 -0.04
CA LYS A 657 -38.05 -13.21 0.50
C LYS A 657 -38.85 -13.06 1.80
N GLU A 658 -39.97 -13.76 1.87
CA GLU A 658 -40.94 -13.74 2.97
C GLU A 658 -40.37 -14.43 4.22
N GLN A 659 -39.60 -15.51 4.02
CA GLN A 659 -38.93 -16.25 5.10
C GLN A 659 -37.54 -15.69 5.45
N PHE A 660 -36.98 -14.78 4.65
CA PHE A 660 -35.58 -14.33 4.74
C PHE A 660 -35.13 -13.92 6.15
N PHE A 661 -35.86 -13.03 6.84
CA PHE A 661 -35.48 -12.58 8.18
C PHE A 661 -35.75 -13.63 9.27
N THR A 662 -36.61 -14.62 9.01
CA THR A 662 -36.85 -15.77 9.89
C THR A 662 -35.66 -16.73 9.85
N GLU A 663 -35.22 -17.13 8.65
CA GLU A 663 -34.07 -18.02 8.47
C GLU A 663 -32.75 -17.37 8.92
N ALA A 664 -32.59 -16.05 8.70
CA ALA A 664 -31.50 -15.26 9.28
C ALA A 664 -31.54 -15.16 10.82
N CYS A 665 -32.56 -15.71 11.48
CA CYS A 665 -32.78 -15.64 12.93
C CYS A 665 -32.89 -14.19 13.47
N LEU A 666 -33.40 -13.26 12.66
CA LEU A 666 -33.53 -11.82 12.97
C LEU A 666 -34.95 -11.41 13.41
N ILE A 667 -35.83 -12.36 13.75
CA ILE A 667 -37.20 -12.09 14.23
C ILE A 667 -37.31 -12.06 15.76
N LYS A 668 -36.72 -13.03 16.48
CA LYS A 668 -36.71 -13.07 17.96
C LYS A 668 -35.93 -11.87 18.52
N GLY A 669 -36.43 -11.24 19.58
CA GLY A 669 -35.80 -10.11 20.27
C GLY A 669 -35.63 -8.79 19.49
N ASN A 670 -35.62 -8.83 18.15
CA ASN A 670 -35.28 -7.69 17.31
C ASN A 670 -36.51 -6.78 17.07
N PRO A 671 -36.50 -5.52 17.54
CA PRO A 671 -37.63 -4.60 17.34
C PRO A 671 -37.70 -4.05 15.90
N TYR A 672 -36.59 -4.06 15.17
CA TYR A 672 -36.45 -3.35 13.89
C TYR A 672 -36.92 -4.23 12.71
N LYS A 673 -38.24 -4.37 12.54
CA LYS A 673 -38.88 -5.23 11.52
C LYS A 673 -38.78 -4.68 10.08
N TYR A 674 -38.42 -5.54 9.12
CA TYR A 674 -38.37 -5.25 7.68
C TYR A 674 -39.00 -6.40 6.86
N GLU A 675 -39.46 -6.10 5.65
CA GLU A 675 -39.83 -7.07 4.61
C GLU A 675 -38.83 -6.99 3.43
N VAL A 676 -38.40 -8.12 2.86
CA VAL A 676 -37.55 -8.12 1.64
C VAL A 676 -38.45 -8.00 0.41
N THR A 677 -38.18 -7.02 -0.45
CA THR A 677 -39.01 -6.76 -1.64
C THR A 677 -38.39 -7.36 -2.90
N ASP A 678 -37.07 -7.27 -3.04
CA ASP A 678 -36.35 -7.59 -4.27
C ASP A 678 -34.99 -8.23 -3.94
N PHE A 679 -34.62 -9.29 -4.67
CA PHE A 679 -33.30 -9.93 -4.59
C PHE A 679 -32.43 -9.43 -5.75
N ILE A 680 -31.16 -9.13 -5.48
CA ILE A 680 -30.23 -8.52 -6.42
C ILE A 680 -29.18 -9.53 -6.85
N TYR A 681 -28.98 -9.63 -8.15
CA TYR A 681 -28.00 -10.48 -8.82
C TYR A 681 -26.95 -9.60 -9.52
N ALA A 682 -25.71 -10.07 -9.57
CA ALA A 682 -24.62 -9.41 -10.29
C ALA A 682 -23.77 -10.42 -11.05
N GLY A 683 -23.12 -9.95 -12.10
CA GLY A 683 -22.19 -10.70 -12.94
C GLY A 683 -21.54 -9.77 -13.95
N SER A 684 -20.49 -10.24 -14.64
CA SER A 684 -19.78 -9.50 -15.68
C SER A 684 -19.09 -10.49 -16.64
N ASP A 685 -18.45 -9.98 -17.69
CA ASP A 685 -17.61 -10.76 -18.62
C ASP A 685 -16.52 -11.63 -17.94
N THR A 686 -16.22 -11.37 -16.67
CA THR A 686 -15.20 -12.07 -15.87
C THR A 686 -15.73 -12.77 -14.61
N VAL A 687 -17.03 -12.65 -14.30
CA VAL A 687 -17.65 -13.18 -13.07
C VAL A 687 -19.05 -13.69 -13.39
N ALA A 688 -19.33 -14.96 -13.09
CA ALA A 688 -20.64 -15.57 -13.31
C ALA A 688 -21.78 -14.83 -12.56
N SER A 689 -23.00 -14.93 -13.10
CA SER A 689 -24.22 -14.42 -12.48
C SER A 689 -24.44 -15.09 -11.12
N ALA A 690 -24.53 -14.30 -10.05
CA ALA A 690 -24.79 -14.79 -8.70
C ALA A 690 -25.63 -13.79 -7.89
N TRP A 691 -26.43 -14.30 -6.96
CA TRP A 691 -27.07 -13.47 -5.94
C TRP A 691 -26.01 -12.74 -5.12
N ILE A 692 -26.18 -11.44 -4.88
CA ILE A 692 -25.17 -10.56 -4.27
C ILE A 692 -25.75 -9.60 -3.21
N GLY A 693 -27.07 -9.55 -3.06
CA GLY A 693 -27.71 -8.62 -2.11
C GLY A 693 -29.22 -8.58 -2.22
N TYR A 694 -29.85 -7.68 -1.46
CA TYR A 694 -31.30 -7.53 -1.46
C TYR A 694 -31.73 -6.10 -1.16
N VAL A 695 -32.96 -5.77 -1.56
CA VAL A 695 -33.67 -4.54 -1.17
C VAL A 695 -34.84 -4.92 -0.26
N ALA A 696 -34.99 -4.17 0.82
CA ALA A 696 -36.00 -4.37 1.85
C ALA A 696 -36.60 -3.03 2.29
N VAL A 697 -37.73 -3.05 2.99
CA VAL A 697 -38.33 -1.86 3.60
C VAL A 697 -38.82 -2.14 5.00
N SER A 698 -38.69 -1.17 5.91
CA SER A 698 -39.19 -1.29 7.28
C SER A 698 -40.71 -1.43 7.31
N THR A 699 -41.25 -2.41 8.04
CA THR A 699 -42.70 -2.58 8.21
C THR A 699 -43.29 -1.43 9.04
N ASP A 700 -44.62 -1.38 9.21
CA ASP A 700 -45.28 -0.37 10.05
C ASP A 700 -44.92 -0.48 11.54
N GLU A 701 -44.39 -1.62 11.97
CA GLU A 701 -43.79 -1.80 13.30
C GLU A 701 -42.36 -1.25 13.32
N GLY A 702 -41.50 -1.70 12.38
CA GLY A 702 -40.13 -1.20 12.28
C GLY A 702 -40.05 0.31 12.09
N LYS A 703 -41.00 0.91 11.36
CA LYS A 703 -41.15 2.36 11.19
C LYS A 703 -41.36 3.10 12.52
N LYS A 704 -42.05 2.52 13.50
CA LYS A 704 -42.25 3.14 14.82
C LYS A 704 -40.94 3.18 15.60
N GLU A 705 -40.23 2.06 15.63
CA GLU A 705 -38.95 1.90 16.35
C GLU A 705 -37.80 2.71 15.71
N LEU A 706 -37.85 2.89 14.39
CA LEU A 706 -36.88 3.65 13.62
C LEU A 706 -37.25 5.13 13.43
N GLY A 707 -38.50 5.53 13.73
CA GLY A 707 -39.01 6.91 13.58
C GLY A 707 -39.23 7.37 12.14
N ARG A 708 -38.96 6.53 11.14
CA ARG A 708 -39.18 6.79 9.70
C ARG A 708 -39.35 5.49 8.92
N ARG A 709 -39.92 5.57 7.72
CA ARG A 709 -39.87 4.47 6.74
C ARG A 709 -38.45 4.36 6.22
N ASP A 710 -37.82 3.20 6.35
CA ASP A 710 -36.44 3.01 5.89
C ASP A 710 -36.39 1.99 4.76
N VAL A 711 -35.94 2.42 3.58
CA VAL A 711 -35.62 1.56 2.44
C VAL A 711 -34.19 1.10 2.61
N LEU A 712 -33.98 -0.20 2.80
CA LEU A 712 -32.67 -0.81 3.01
C LEU A 712 -32.18 -1.46 1.72
N VAL A 713 -30.94 -1.18 1.32
CA VAL A 713 -30.21 -1.95 0.31
C VAL A 713 -29.01 -2.62 1.01
N ALA A 714 -28.95 -3.95 0.99
CA ALA A 714 -27.92 -4.73 1.67
C ALA A 714 -27.08 -5.55 0.67
N TRP A 715 -25.78 -5.31 0.64
CA TRP A 715 -24.82 -5.97 -0.25
C TRP A 715 -23.95 -6.98 0.51
N ARG A 716 -23.82 -8.19 -0.05
CA ARG A 716 -23.01 -9.28 0.48
C ARG A 716 -21.51 -9.03 0.27
N GLY A 717 -20.68 -9.51 1.21
CA GLY A 717 -19.26 -9.74 0.96
C GLY A 717 -19.00 -10.96 0.06
N THR A 718 -17.75 -11.39 -0.02
CA THR A 718 -17.36 -12.68 -0.63
C THR A 718 -17.25 -13.74 0.47
N GLY A 719 -17.73 -14.97 0.23
CA GLY A 719 -17.52 -16.08 1.18
C GLY A 719 -16.06 -16.51 1.28
N THR A 720 -15.36 -16.51 0.15
CA THR A 720 -13.95 -16.88 -0.02
C THR A 720 -13.07 -15.64 -0.17
N LEU A 721 -12.49 -15.18 0.94
CA LEU A 721 -11.63 -13.98 0.95
C LEU A 721 -10.33 -14.14 0.18
N SER A 722 -9.77 -15.36 0.14
CA SER A 722 -8.56 -15.71 -0.62
C SER A 722 -8.72 -15.40 -2.12
N GLU A 723 -9.84 -15.79 -2.71
CA GLU A 723 -10.13 -15.61 -4.14
C GLU A 723 -10.30 -14.13 -4.49
N TRP A 724 -11.07 -13.37 -3.70
CA TRP A 724 -11.32 -11.97 -4.01
C TRP A 724 -10.18 -11.03 -3.63
N ILE A 725 -9.37 -11.33 -2.61
CA ILE A 725 -8.14 -10.57 -2.33
C ILE A 725 -7.10 -10.83 -3.43
N GLY A 726 -7.05 -12.04 -4.01
CA GLY A 726 -6.28 -12.32 -5.23
C GLY A 726 -6.77 -11.56 -6.47
N ASN A 727 -8.05 -11.18 -6.51
CA ASN A 727 -8.67 -10.41 -7.59
C ASN A 727 -8.76 -8.89 -7.32
N LEU A 728 -8.32 -8.39 -6.15
CA LEU A 728 -8.36 -6.95 -5.84
C LEU A 728 -7.42 -6.19 -6.77
N SER A 729 -7.97 -5.23 -7.51
CA SER A 729 -7.42 -4.79 -8.78
C SER A 729 -7.06 -3.30 -8.70
N LEU A 730 -5.78 -2.94 -8.83
CA LEU A 730 -5.31 -1.55 -8.74
C LEU A 730 -5.77 -0.60 -9.89
N TRP A 731 -6.74 -1.00 -10.72
CA TRP A 731 -7.34 -0.13 -11.76
C TRP A 731 -8.43 0.75 -11.23
N ARG A 732 -8.53 1.91 -11.86
CA ARG A 732 -9.65 2.83 -11.69
C ARG A 732 -10.14 3.24 -13.08
N ASP A 733 -11.36 2.84 -13.41
CA ASP A 733 -12.03 3.25 -14.65
C ASP A 733 -12.83 4.54 -14.38
N PRO A 734 -12.98 5.44 -15.37
CA PRO A 734 -13.82 6.64 -15.23
C PRO A 734 -15.30 6.21 -15.17
N PRO A 735 -16.06 6.54 -14.12
CA PRO A 735 -17.40 5.99 -13.91
C PRO A 735 -18.49 6.88 -14.53
N SER A 736 -18.23 7.41 -15.74
CA SER A 736 -19.05 8.45 -16.39
C SER A 736 -20.48 8.01 -16.71
N ASP A 737 -20.68 6.71 -16.93
CA ASP A 737 -21.99 6.12 -17.26
C ASP A 737 -22.88 5.99 -16.01
N VAL A 738 -22.27 6.13 -14.81
CA VAL A 738 -22.96 6.16 -13.52
C VAL A 738 -23.04 7.58 -12.97
N PHE A 739 -21.99 8.39 -13.13
CA PHE A 739 -21.88 9.72 -12.54
C PHE A 739 -21.62 10.79 -13.62
N PRO A 740 -22.64 11.55 -14.05
CA PRO A 740 -22.48 12.55 -15.12
C PRO A 740 -21.39 13.60 -14.84
N THR A 741 -21.20 13.97 -13.57
CA THR A 741 -20.19 14.94 -13.14
C THR A 741 -18.80 14.32 -12.88
N ALA A 742 -18.60 13.01 -13.06
CA ALA A 742 -17.29 12.37 -12.81
C ALA A 742 -16.15 12.99 -13.63
N THR A 743 -16.44 13.43 -14.86
CA THR A 743 -15.48 14.09 -15.74
C THR A 743 -14.99 15.43 -15.18
N GLU A 744 -15.84 16.18 -14.46
CA GLU A 744 -15.50 17.47 -13.84
C GLU A 744 -14.40 17.30 -12.77
N TYR A 745 -14.42 16.17 -12.05
CA TYR A 745 -13.46 15.84 -11.00
C TYR A 745 -12.35 14.88 -11.46
N ASN A 746 -12.31 14.49 -12.75
CA ASN A 746 -11.44 13.40 -13.26
C ASN A 746 -11.53 12.12 -12.40
N ALA A 747 -12.73 11.82 -11.88
CA ALA A 747 -12.96 10.76 -10.91
C ALA A 747 -12.80 9.37 -11.51
N LYS A 748 -12.21 8.43 -10.76
CA LYS A 748 -12.03 7.03 -11.20
C LYS A 748 -12.32 6.04 -10.08
N VAL A 749 -13.02 4.96 -10.41
CA VAL A 749 -13.54 3.93 -9.48
C VAL A 749 -12.88 2.58 -9.72
N HIS A 750 -12.59 1.83 -8.65
CA HIS A 750 -12.04 0.47 -8.70
C HIS A 750 -12.76 -0.40 -9.73
N ARG A 751 -12.05 -0.81 -10.79
CA ARG A 751 -12.62 -1.48 -11.97
C ARG A 751 -13.50 -2.68 -11.60
N GLY A 752 -13.02 -3.55 -10.72
CA GLY A 752 -13.77 -4.75 -10.31
C GLY A 752 -15.03 -4.46 -9.48
N PHE A 753 -15.16 -3.28 -8.88
CA PHE A 753 -16.41 -2.87 -8.21
C PHE A 753 -17.35 -2.21 -9.23
N TYR A 754 -16.82 -1.39 -10.14
CA TYR A 754 -17.60 -0.77 -11.22
C TYR A 754 -18.22 -1.83 -12.14
N SER A 755 -17.41 -2.76 -12.67
CA SER A 755 -17.87 -3.80 -13.60
C SER A 755 -18.83 -4.81 -12.98
N LEU A 756 -18.75 -5.07 -11.67
CA LEU A 756 -19.73 -5.90 -10.97
C LEU A 756 -21.04 -5.15 -10.68
N TYR A 757 -20.99 -3.83 -10.53
CA TYR A 757 -22.16 -2.98 -10.30
C TYR A 757 -22.96 -2.72 -11.60
N ILE A 758 -22.28 -2.44 -12.73
CA ILE A 758 -22.92 -2.14 -14.02
C ILE A 758 -22.97 -3.32 -15.01
N GLY A 759 -22.35 -4.46 -14.68
CA GLY A 759 -22.25 -5.61 -15.58
C GLY A 759 -23.57 -6.35 -15.80
N THR A 760 -23.79 -6.80 -17.03
CA THR A 760 -24.85 -7.73 -17.42
C THR A 760 -24.24 -9.05 -17.89
N VAL A 761 -25.01 -10.14 -17.84
CA VAL A 761 -24.61 -11.46 -18.34
C VAL A 761 -25.80 -12.06 -19.10
N PRO A 762 -25.61 -12.83 -20.20
CA PRO A 762 -26.69 -13.52 -20.94
C PRO A 762 -27.43 -14.65 -20.18
N ASP A 763 -27.63 -14.50 -18.87
CA ASP A 763 -28.34 -15.41 -17.97
C ASP A 763 -29.80 -14.95 -17.74
N THR A 764 -30.61 -15.84 -17.17
CA THR A 764 -31.94 -15.61 -16.61
C THR A 764 -32.05 -14.41 -15.66
N HIS A 765 -31.12 -14.22 -14.71
CA HIS A 765 -31.28 -13.26 -13.61
C HIS A 765 -30.53 -11.92 -13.79
N ASN A 766 -29.35 -11.91 -14.44
CA ASN A 766 -28.52 -10.69 -14.62
C ASN A 766 -28.66 -10.04 -16.01
N LYS A 767 -29.89 -10.03 -16.58
CA LYS A 767 -30.21 -9.39 -17.87
C LYS A 767 -30.13 -7.87 -17.81
N THR A 768 -30.52 -7.31 -16.66
CA THR A 768 -30.25 -5.94 -16.25
C THR A 768 -29.21 -5.99 -15.14
N SER A 769 -28.38 -4.96 -15.08
CA SER A 769 -27.27 -4.87 -14.13
C SER A 769 -27.75 -4.78 -12.68
N ALA A 770 -26.87 -5.13 -11.74
CA ALA A 770 -27.15 -5.00 -10.31
C ALA A 770 -27.54 -3.55 -9.92
N ARG A 771 -26.91 -2.56 -10.56
CA ARG A 771 -27.31 -1.15 -10.54
C ARG A 771 -28.78 -0.97 -10.91
N GLU A 772 -29.20 -1.38 -12.10
CA GLU A 772 -30.56 -1.18 -12.60
C GLU A 772 -31.62 -1.88 -11.73
N GLN A 773 -31.32 -3.10 -11.26
CA GLN A 773 -32.18 -3.84 -10.34
C GLN A 773 -32.42 -3.06 -9.03
N VAL A 774 -31.35 -2.54 -8.41
CA VAL A 774 -31.44 -1.74 -7.18
C VAL A 774 -32.14 -0.41 -7.42
N LEU A 775 -31.75 0.35 -8.45
CA LEU A 775 -32.33 1.66 -8.75
C LEU A 775 -33.84 1.57 -9.05
N ALA A 776 -34.28 0.52 -9.75
CA ALA A 776 -35.71 0.26 -9.98
C ALA A 776 -36.47 -0.05 -8.68
N ALA A 777 -35.94 -0.94 -7.83
CA ALA A 777 -36.54 -1.28 -6.55
C ALA A 777 -36.61 -0.07 -5.59
N VAL A 778 -35.54 0.72 -5.51
CA VAL A 778 -35.49 1.95 -4.71
C VAL A 778 -36.51 2.97 -5.23
N LYS A 779 -36.58 3.24 -6.55
CA LYS A 779 -37.54 4.23 -7.09
C LYS A 779 -38.99 3.82 -6.87
N LYS A 780 -39.29 2.52 -7.00
CA LYS A 780 -40.59 1.90 -6.67
C LYS A 780 -40.99 2.16 -5.22
N LEU A 781 -40.07 1.97 -4.26
CA LEU A 781 -40.34 2.21 -2.84
C LEU A 781 -40.41 3.70 -2.47
N VAL A 782 -39.51 4.53 -3.00
CA VAL A 782 -39.53 5.99 -2.84
C VAL A 782 -40.84 6.60 -3.35
N ASN A 783 -41.38 6.08 -4.46
CA ASN A 783 -42.68 6.52 -4.98
C ASN A 783 -43.87 5.93 -4.20
N LYS A 784 -43.78 4.69 -3.68
CA LYS A 784 -44.83 4.04 -2.85
C LYS A 784 -45.04 4.76 -1.52
N TYR A 785 -43.97 5.27 -0.91
CA TYR A 785 -43.97 5.89 0.43
C TYR A 785 -43.64 7.40 0.39
N LYS A 786 -43.84 8.04 -0.76
CA LYS A 786 -43.52 9.46 -1.01
C LYS A 786 -44.18 10.46 -0.05
N ASP A 787 -45.32 10.08 0.53
CA ASP A 787 -46.14 10.89 1.44
C ASP A 787 -45.82 10.57 2.93
N GLU A 788 -44.78 9.75 3.18
CA GLU A 788 -44.25 9.46 4.51
C GLU A 788 -42.88 10.11 4.74
N GLU A 789 -42.49 10.25 6.00
CA GLU A 789 -41.08 10.50 6.35
C GLU A 789 -40.23 9.26 6.02
N LEU A 790 -39.26 9.41 5.11
CA LEU A 790 -38.50 8.30 4.54
C LEU A 790 -36.98 8.54 4.53
N SER A 791 -36.21 7.47 4.70
CA SER A 791 -34.78 7.40 4.42
C SER A 791 -34.45 6.21 3.52
N ILE A 792 -33.27 6.30 2.88
CA ILE A 792 -32.63 5.17 2.19
C ILE A 792 -31.36 4.85 2.96
N THR A 793 -31.26 3.64 3.51
CA THR A 793 -30.04 3.14 4.13
C THR A 793 -29.41 2.08 3.23
N VAL A 794 -28.09 2.19 3.01
CA VAL A 794 -27.31 1.24 2.22
C VAL A 794 -26.28 0.60 3.15
N THR A 795 -26.10 -0.71 3.08
CA THR A 795 -25.18 -1.43 3.98
C THR A 795 -24.41 -2.52 3.24
N GLY A 796 -23.19 -2.80 3.70
CA GLY A 796 -22.34 -3.80 3.03
C GLY A 796 -21.04 -4.12 3.77
N PHE A 797 -20.56 -5.36 3.61
CA PHE A 797 -19.32 -5.86 4.18
C PHE A 797 -18.30 -6.19 3.09
N SER A 798 -17.02 -5.86 3.30
CA SER A 798 -15.93 -6.18 2.37
C SER A 798 -16.23 -5.64 0.95
N LEU A 799 -16.20 -6.49 -0.09
CA LEU A 799 -16.70 -6.20 -1.45
C LEU A 799 -18.07 -5.50 -1.45
N GLY A 800 -19.03 -6.00 -0.68
CA GLY A 800 -20.35 -5.40 -0.54
C GLY A 800 -20.32 -4.00 0.05
N GLY A 801 -19.33 -3.68 0.89
CA GLY A 801 -19.11 -2.32 1.40
C GLY A 801 -18.71 -1.33 0.29
N ALA A 802 -17.99 -1.80 -0.74
CA ALA A 802 -17.66 -0.98 -1.90
C ALA A 802 -18.87 -0.81 -2.83
N LEU A 803 -19.65 -1.88 -3.08
CA LEU A 803 -20.91 -1.79 -3.84
C LEU A 803 -21.93 -0.88 -3.14
N ALA A 804 -22.03 -0.95 -1.80
CA ALA A 804 -22.84 -0.05 -0.97
C ALA A 804 -22.41 1.42 -1.10
N THR A 805 -21.11 1.68 -1.14
CA THR A 805 -20.54 3.04 -1.35
C THR A 805 -20.95 3.60 -2.72
N LEU A 806 -20.80 2.81 -3.79
CA LEU A 806 -21.20 3.21 -5.14
C LEU A 806 -22.70 3.43 -5.26
N THR A 807 -23.50 2.50 -4.71
CA THR A 807 -24.97 2.57 -4.68
C THR A 807 -25.48 3.83 -4.01
N ALA A 808 -24.94 4.17 -2.83
CA ALA A 808 -25.38 5.35 -2.09
C ALA A 808 -25.06 6.65 -2.85
N MET A 809 -23.90 6.73 -3.49
CA MET A 809 -23.56 7.87 -4.36
C MET A 809 -24.46 7.94 -5.59
N ASP A 810 -24.70 6.83 -6.29
CA ASP A 810 -25.48 6.76 -7.53
C ASP A 810 -26.94 7.20 -7.30
N ILE A 811 -27.55 6.73 -6.21
CA ILE A 811 -28.91 7.11 -5.80
C ILE A 811 -29.05 8.62 -5.58
N VAL A 812 -28.01 9.30 -5.06
CA VAL A 812 -28.01 10.76 -4.84
C VAL A 812 -27.63 11.53 -6.10
N ALA A 813 -26.61 11.08 -6.84
CA ALA A 813 -26.12 11.73 -8.04
C ALA A 813 -27.16 11.78 -9.17
N ASN A 814 -27.96 10.71 -9.30
CA ASN A 814 -29.02 10.59 -10.31
C ASN A 814 -30.44 10.77 -9.71
N GLU A 815 -30.54 11.35 -8.50
CA GLU A 815 -31.79 11.78 -7.86
C GLU A 815 -32.87 10.68 -7.70
N TYR A 816 -32.45 9.43 -7.53
CA TYR A 816 -33.34 8.31 -7.21
C TYR A 816 -33.94 8.43 -5.79
N ASN A 817 -33.32 9.24 -4.92
CA ASN A 817 -33.87 9.65 -3.62
C ASN A 817 -34.99 10.72 -3.67
N LYS A 818 -35.41 11.19 -4.86
CA LYS A 818 -36.60 12.05 -5.02
C LYS A 818 -37.83 11.26 -5.51
N PRO A 819 -39.04 11.46 -4.95
CA PRO A 819 -40.26 10.90 -5.51
C PRO A 819 -40.71 11.69 -6.75
N THR A 820 -41.41 11.06 -7.70
CA THR A 820 -41.85 11.74 -8.95
C THR A 820 -42.84 12.90 -8.78
N THR A 821 -43.35 13.15 -7.57
CA THR A 821 -44.27 14.26 -7.28
C THR A 821 -43.72 15.31 -6.30
N SER A 822 -42.42 15.29 -5.96
CA SER A 822 -41.79 16.34 -5.15
C SER A 822 -40.29 16.48 -5.43
N ASN A 823 -39.81 17.71 -5.42
CA ASN A 823 -38.38 18.02 -5.66
C ASN A 823 -37.50 17.79 -4.42
N ALA A 824 -38.08 17.50 -3.25
CA ALA A 824 -37.35 17.28 -2.00
C ALA A 824 -36.67 15.89 -1.96
N PRO A 825 -35.32 15.81 -1.82
CA PRO A 825 -34.60 14.55 -1.77
C PRO A 825 -34.57 13.93 -0.36
N PHE A 826 -34.93 12.66 -0.25
CA PHE A 826 -34.78 11.88 0.98
C PHE A 826 -33.30 11.63 1.33
N MET A 827 -33.03 11.37 2.61
CA MET A 827 -31.66 11.16 3.11
C MET A 827 -31.12 9.78 2.71
N VAL A 828 -29.87 9.73 2.22
CA VAL A 828 -29.19 8.49 1.83
C VAL A 828 -27.99 8.27 2.72
N THR A 829 -27.98 7.18 3.48
CA THR A 829 -26.93 6.87 4.47
C THR A 829 -26.30 5.51 4.17
N ALA A 830 -24.98 5.45 4.05
CA ALA A 830 -24.24 4.20 3.92
C ALA A 830 -23.51 3.81 5.21
N PHE A 831 -23.75 2.59 5.73
CA PHE A 831 -22.98 1.99 6.82
C PHE A 831 -22.19 0.80 6.27
N VAL A 832 -20.86 0.91 6.22
CA VAL A 832 -20.04 -0.10 5.52
C VAL A 832 -18.88 -0.61 6.38
N PHE A 833 -18.72 -1.93 6.40
CA PHE A 833 -17.87 -2.67 7.34
C PHE A 833 -16.73 -3.36 6.59
N GLY A 834 -15.49 -3.31 7.09
CA GLY A 834 -14.34 -3.89 6.37
C GLY A 834 -14.13 -3.31 4.96
N CYS A 835 -14.72 -2.15 4.68
CA CYS A 835 -14.86 -1.64 3.32
C CYS A 835 -13.49 -1.18 2.76
N PRO A 836 -13.01 -1.76 1.63
CA PRO A 836 -11.81 -1.30 0.95
C PRO A 836 -12.01 0.12 0.37
N ARG A 837 -10.95 0.76 -0.11
CA ARG A 837 -11.09 2.07 -0.79
C ARG A 837 -11.73 1.90 -2.17
N VAL A 838 -12.58 2.83 -2.59
CA VAL A 838 -13.50 2.60 -3.72
C VAL A 838 -13.08 3.36 -5.00
N GLY A 839 -12.45 4.52 -4.86
CA GLY A 839 -11.95 5.33 -5.98
C GLY A 839 -10.86 6.30 -5.53
N ASP A 840 -10.44 7.21 -6.40
CA ASP A 840 -9.31 8.13 -6.16
C ASP A 840 -9.67 9.52 -5.60
N LYS A 841 -8.74 10.50 -5.71
CA LYS A 841 -8.95 11.88 -5.25
C LYS A 841 -10.12 12.55 -5.98
N GLY A 842 -10.28 12.29 -7.29
CA GLY A 842 -11.43 12.76 -8.06
C GLY A 842 -12.73 12.11 -7.60
N PHE A 843 -12.72 10.80 -7.32
CA PHE A 843 -13.88 10.12 -6.74
C PHE A 843 -14.23 10.62 -5.33
N LYS A 844 -13.23 11.00 -4.51
CA LYS A 844 -13.48 11.68 -3.23
C LYS A 844 -14.11 13.05 -3.45
N GLN A 845 -13.59 13.88 -4.34
CA GLN A 845 -14.18 15.19 -4.64
C GLN A 845 -15.63 15.07 -5.15
N LEU A 846 -15.90 14.07 -5.99
CA LEU A 846 -17.25 13.70 -6.41
C LEU A 846 -18.12 13.30 -5.22
N PHE A 847 -17.67 12.40 -4.33
CA PHE A 847 -18.39 12.04 -3.10
C PHE A 847 -18.68 13.28 -2.22
N ASP A 848 -17.68 14.13 -2.02
CA ASP A 848 -17.80 15.33 -1.19
C ASP A 848 -18.87 16.29 -1.76
N SER A 849 -18.93 16.46 -3.10
CA SER A 849 -19.96 17.26 -3.79
C SER A 849 -21.41 16.73 -3.64
N LEU A 850 -21.58 15.49 -3.19
CA LEU A 850 -22.89 14.87 -2.92
C LEU A 850 -23.32 14.98 -1.45
N ARG A 851 -22.42 15.38 -0.53
CA ARG A 851 -22.73 15.48 0.92
C ARG A 851 -23.81 16.54 1.17
N ASP A 852 -23.77 17.67 0.49
CA ASP A 852 -24.81 18.70 0.56
C ASP A 852 -26.15 18.27 -0.10
N LYS A 853 -26.15 17.18 -0.87
CA LYS A 853 -27.33 16.58 -1.51
C LYS A 853 -27.94 15.43 -0.67
N ASN A 854 -27.76 15.50 0.64
CA ASN A 854 -28.20 14.50 1.64
C ASN A 854 -27.52 13.12 1.57
N LEU A 855 -26.31 13.01 1.01
CA LEU A 855 -25.47 11.80 1.14
C LEU A 855 -24.72 11.77 2.47
N ARG A 856 -24.73 10.63 3.17
CA ARG A 856 -23.91 10.34 4.35
C ARG A 856 -23.28 8.95 4.24
N LEU A 857 -22.07 8.76 4.78
CA LEU A 857 -21.38 7.47 4.76
C LEU A 857 -20.47 7.33 5.99
N LEU A 858 -20.63 6.23 6.73
CA LEU A 858 -19.80 5.84 7.88
C LEU A 858 -19.11 4.50 7.59
N ARG A 859 -17.78 4.48 7.73
CA ARG A 859 -16.94 3.30 7.53
C ARG A 859 -16.46 2.75 8.85
N ILE A 860 -16.88 1.53 9.17
CA ILE A 860 -16.37 0.80 10.33
C ILE A 860 -15.09 0.08 9.91
N LYS A 861 -13.99 0.33 10.63
CA LYS A 861 -12.66 -0.27 10.39
C LYS A 861 -12.12 -0.95 11.65
N ASN A 862 -11.71 -2.21 11.56
CA ASN A 862 -11.10 -2.96 12.66
C ASN A 862 -9.57 -2.81 12.62
N LYS A 863 -8.91 -2.44 13.72
CA LYS A 863 -7.47 -2.10 13.76
C LYS A 863 -6.52 -3.22 13.26
N LYS A 864 -6.94 -4.48 13.26
CA LYS A 864 -6.15 -5.63 12.78
C LYS A 864 -6.51 -6.11 11.37
N ASP A 865 -7.56 -5.56 10.75
CA ASP A 865 -8.04 -5.96 9.42
C ASP A 865 -7.28 -5.22 8.31
N PRO A 866 -6.62 -5.93 7.38
CA PRO A 866 -5.91 -5.31 6.26
C PRO A 866 -6.83 -4.75 5.17
N VAL A 867 -8.04 -5.27 4.98
CA VAL A 867 -8.86 -5.04 3.76
C VAL A 867 -9.23 -3.57 3.54
N PRO A 868 -9.59 -2.76 4.57
CA PRO A 868 -9.75 -1.31 4.44
C PRO A 868 -8.51 -0.55 3.96
N THR A 869 -7.33 -1.18 3.98
CA THR A 869 -6.03 -0.58 3.65
C THR A 869 -5.35 -1.14 2.40
N LEU A 870 -5.72 -2.34 1.92
CA LEU A 870 -5.09 -3.05 0.79
C LEU A 870 -4.95 -2.20 -0.47
N LEU A 871 -5.99 -1.44 -0.82
CA LEU A 871 -5.96 -0.48 -1.93
C LEU A 871 -5.31 0.83 -1.43
N ILE A 872 -4.04 1.05 -1.81
CA ILE A 872 -3.12 2.02 -1.19
C ILE A 872 -3.52 3.50 -1.39
N LYS A 873 -3.23 4.34 -0.38
CA LYS A 873 -3.60 5.78 -0.33
C LYS A 873 -3.18 6.66 -1.54
N PRO A 874 -2.02 6.49 -2.21
CA PRO A 874 -1.71 7.31 -3.40
C PRO A 874 -2.61 7.03 -4.61
N LEU A 875 -3.20 5.83 -4.69
CA LEU A 875 -4.05 5.43 -5.80
C LEU A 875 -5.53 5.58 -5.47
N TYR A 876 -5.92 5.36 -4.21
CA TYR A 876 -7.30 5.40 -3.76
C TYR A 876 -7.49 6.24 -2.50
N SER A 877 -8.56 7.02 -2.46
CA SER A 877 -8.94 7.86 -1.32
C SER A 877 -9.86 7.12 -0.35
N ASP A 878 -9.76 7.45 0.93
CA ASP A 878 -10.82 7.17 1.90
C ASP A 878 -11.97 8.17 1.68
N VAL A 879 -13.23 7.70 1.61
CA VAL A 879 -14.44 8.55 1.55
C VAL A 879 -15.35 8.30 2.76
N GLY A 880 -16.16 9.30 3.13
CA GLY A 880 -17.03 9.26 4.30
C GLY A 880 -16.30 9.36 5.65
N ASN A 881 -17.09 9.40 6.72
CA ASN A 881 -16.61 9.45 8.10
C ASN A 881 -16.16 8.03 8.55
N VAL A 882 -15.31 7.94 9.57
CA VAL A 882 -14.71 6.65 10.00
C VAL A 882 -14.97 6.38 11.49
N LEU A 883 -15.47 5.18 11.79
CA LEU A 883 -15.44 4.59 13.13
C LEU A 883 -14.35 3.52 13.16
N ASN A 884 -13.24 3.80 13.85
CA ASN A 884 -12.22 2.79 14.12
C ASN A 884 -12.64 1.99 15.37
N VAL A 885 -12.56 0.66 15.30
CA VAL A 885 -12.77 -0.25 16.42
C VAL A 885 -11.54 -1.13 16.64
N ASN A 886 -11.25 -1.50 17.88
CA ASN A 886 -10.09 -2.33 18.20
C ASN A 886 -10.47 -3.67 18.84
N THR A 887 -10.70 -4.69 18.01
CA THR A 887 -11.00 -6.05 18.51
C THR A 887 -9.83 -6.72 19.25
N SER A 888 -8.59 -6.23 19.09
CA SER A 888 -7.41 -6.84 19.73
C SER A 888 -7.20 -6.50 21.20
N VAL A 889 -7.96 -5.56 21.77
CA VAL A 889 -8.04 -5.34 23.24
C VAL A 889 -9.22 -6.07 23.88
N SER A 890 -9.86 -6.99 23.16
CA SER A 890 -11.05 -7.68 23.64
C SER A 890 -10.71 -8.87 24.54
N LYS A 891 -10.89 -8.71 25.87
CA LYS A 891 -10.81 -9.81 26.86
C LYS A 891 -11.73 -11.02 26.58
N TYR A 892 -12.65 -10.89 25.64
CA TYR A 892 -13.58 -11.94 25.23
C TYR A 892 -13.01 -12.86 24.15
N LEU A 893 -11.94 -12.46 23.46
CA LEU A 893 -11.40 -13.16 22.29
C LEU A 893 -9.98 -13.69 22.57
N LYS A 894 -9.64 -14.86 22.00
CA LYS A 894 -8.28 -15.46 22.10
C LYS A 894 -7.23 -14.53 21.47
N GLU A 895 -5.99 -14.50 21.95
CA GLU A 895 -4.96 -13.67 21.31
C GLU A 895 -4.46 -14.25 19.98
N ARG A 896 -4.36 -15.58 19.89
CA ARG A 896 -3.85 -16.33 18.72
C ARG A 896 -4.69 -17.57 18.48
N LEU A 897 -4.97 -17.88 17.22
CA LEU A 897 -5.63 -19.13 16.82
C LEU A 897 -4.60 -20.27 16.74
N ILE A 898 -4.97 -21.44 17.25
CA ILE A 898 -4.14 -22.66 17.30
C ILE A 898 -4.96 -23.79 16.66
N GLY A 899 -4.35 -24.61 15.79
CA GLY A 899 -4.95 -25.89 15.38
C GLY A 899 -5.86 -25.90 14.13
N TYR A 900 -5.24 -25.78 12.96
CA TYR A 900 -5.59 -26.54 11.73
C TYR A 900 -6.94 -26.27 11.00
N THR A 901 -7.25 -27.18 10.05
CA THR A 901 -8.13 -27.06 8.86
C THR A 901 -9.65 -27.03 9.14
N GLY A 902 -10.50 -26.61 8.19
CA GLY A 902 -10.26 -26.26 6.78
C GLY A 902 -11.45 -25.55 6.12
N ASP A 903 -11.59 -25.66 4.79
CA ASP A 903 -12.65 -25.01 4.03
C ASP A 903 -14.05 -25.51 4.43
N ALA A 904 -14.97 -24.56 4.62
CA ALA A 904 -16.38 -24.81 4.92
C ALA A 904 -17.30 -24.16 3.86
N SER A 905 -17.09 -24.55 2.60
CA SER A 905 -18.21 -24.55 1.64
C SER A 905 -19.11 -25.74 2.00
N PRO A 906 -20.45 -25.58 2.07
CA PRO A 906 -21.32 -26.64 2.54
C PRO A 906 -21.57 -27.70 1.46
N ASP A 907 -20.91 -28.86 1.55
CA ASP A 907 -21.40 -30.14 1.03
C ASP A 907 -20.55 -31.32 1.54
N GLY A 908 -21.19 -32.46 1.85
CA GLY A 908 -20.52 -33.70 2.24
C GLY A 908 -21.21 -34.47 3.36
N ASN A 909 -22.22 -35.27 3.03
CA ASN A 909 -22.77 -36.28 3.96
C ASN A 909 -21.76 -37.45 4.10
N GLY A 910 -21.61 -38.01 5.30
CA GLY A 910 -20.72 -39.17 5.52
C GLY A 910 -20.48 -39.48 7.00
N ASP A 911 -21.41 -40.22 7.58
CA ASP A 911 -21.45 -40.75 8.96
C ASP A 911 -20.10 -41.29 9.50
N GLU A 912 -19.72 -40.89 10.72
CA GLU A 912 -19.20 -41.84 11.76
C GLU A 912 -19.17 -41.18 13.16
N GLU A 913 -19.69 -41.88 14.18
CA GLU A 913 -19.65 -41.43 15.58
C GLU A 913 -18.27 -41.69 16.20
N GLY A 914 -17.40 -40.66 16.23
CA GLY A 914 -16.07 -40.71 16.85
C GLY A 914 -16.01 -39.95 18.19
N SER A 915 -15.58 -40.61 19.27
CA SER A 915 -15.49 -39.98 20.59
C SER A 915 -14.28 -39.05 20.76
N VAL A 916 -14.38 -38.15 21.74
CA VAL A 916 -13.20 -37.47 22.33
C VAL A 916 -12.23 -38.54 22.87
N GLU A 917 -10.93 -38.19 22.95
CA GLU A 917 -9.80 -39.05 23.38
C GLU A 917 -9.20 -40.00 22.33
N SER A 918 -8.65 -39.45 21.24
CA SER A 918 -7.45 -40.00 20.58
C SER A 918 -6.73 -38.92 19.74
N LEU A 919 -5.59 -39.26 19.12
CA LEU A 919 -4.76 -38.40 18.27
C LEU A 919 -4.03 -37.22 18.96
N VAL A 920 -3.35 -37.53 20.08
CA VAL A 920 -1.99 -37.01 20.27
C VAL A 920 -1.02 -38.05 19.70
N ASN A 921 -0.68 -37.90 18.42
CA ASN A 921 0.43 -38.64 17.80
C ASN A 921 1.62 -37.67 17.72
N GLU A 922 2.80 -38.06 18.22
CA GLU A 922 3.96 -37.16 18.32
C GLU A 922 4.77 -37.03 17.01
N ASP A 923 4.46 -37.84 15.98
CA ASP A 923 5.21 -37.95 14.71
C ASP A 923 4.83 -36.93 13.61
N ASP A 924 4.27 -35.78 13.99
CA ASP A 924 3.71 -34.79 13.05
C ASP A 924 4.79 -33.83 12.47
N HIS A 925 5.61 -34.34 11.54
CA HIS A 925 6.77 -33.72 10.88
C HIS A 925 6.49 -32.44 10.02
N GLU A 926 5.48 -31.63 10.32
CA GLU A 926 5.30 -30.30 9.72
C GLU A 926 6.32 -29.28 10.30
N ASP A 927 7.03 -28.56 9.43
CA ASP A 927 7.98 -27.49 9.79
C ASP A 927 7.33 -26.43 10.72
N PRO A 928 7.93 -26.11 11.89
CA PRO A 928 7.46 -25.05 12.78
C PRO A 928 7.27 -23.69 12.09
N GLN A 929 8.08 -23.32 11.08
CA GLN A 929 7.84 -22.08 10.33
C GLN A 929 6.56 -22.14 9.49
N MET A 930 6.20 -23.33 9.00
CA MET A 930 4.97 -23.55 8.23
C MET A 930 3.75 -23.45 9.14
N LYS A 931 3.78 -24.07 10.33
CA LYS A 931 2.77 -23.89 11.39
C LYS A 931 2.62 -22.41 11.82
N ILE A 932 3.74 -21.66 11.95
CA ILE A 932 3.73 -20.21 12.23
C ILE A 932 3.09 -19.40 11.08
N LYS A 933 3.48 -19.64 9.82
CA LYS A 933 2.92 -18.96 8.63
C LYS A 933 1.41 -19.21 8.49
N ARG A 934 0.98 -20.46 8.67
CA ARG A 934 -0.43 -20.90 8.58
C ARG A 934 -1.28 -20.23 9.66
N GLY A 935 -0.80 -20.20 10.91
CA GLY A 935 -1.45 -19.46 12.00
C GLY A 935 -1.52 -17.94 11.76
N GLY A 936 -0.52 -17.35 11.07
CA GLY A 936 -0.54 -15.95 10.66
C GLY A 936 -1.67 -15.62 9.67
N ILE A 937 -1.86 -16.46 8.64
CA ILE A 937 -2.94 -16.30 7.65
C ILE A 937 -4.32 -16.49 8.30
N ILE A 938 -4.46 -17.51 9.16
CA ILE A 938 -5.71 -17.80 9.89
C ILE A 938 -6.09 -16.62 10.82
N ASN A 939 -5.13 -16.07 11.58
CA ASN A 939 -5.34 -14.87 12.38
C ASN A 939 -5.79 -13.67 11.51
N LEU A 940 -5.17 -13.45 10.36
CA LEU A 940 -5.49 -12.34 9.45
C LEU A 940 -6.93 -12.42 8.95
N LEU A 941 -7.34 -13.59 8.44
CA LEU A 941 -8.72 -13.84 7.98
C LEU A 941 -9.74 -13.67 9.12
N SER A 942 -9.41 -14.11 10.34
CA SER A 942 -10.30 -13.97 11.50
C SER A 942 -10.62 -12.52 11.87
N SER A 943 -9.72 -11.58 11.55
CA SER A 943 -9.92 -10.14 11.83
C SER A 943 -10.88 -9.46 10.85
N HIS A 944 -11.05 -10.05 9.67
CA HIS A 944 -11.96 -9.62 8.61
C HIS A 944 -13.20 -10.54 8.57
N ASN A 945 -13.85 -10.70 9.73
CA ASN A 945 -15.13 -11.40 9.85
C ASN A 945 -16.21 -10.41 10.34
N MET A 946 -17.43 -10.55 9.82
CA MET A 946 -18.52 -9.59 10.07
C MET A 946 -19.00 -9.59 11.53
N ASP A 947 -19.05 -10.75 12.17
CA ASP A 947 -19.42 -10.90 13.58
C ASP A 947 -18.34 -10.35 14.53
N VAL A 948 -17.06 -10.56 14.17
CA VAL A 948 -15.90 -9.90 14.82
C VAL A 948 -15.98 -8.37 14.69
N TYR A 949 -16.43 -7.85 13.55
CA TYR A 949 -16.68 -6.42 13.35
C TYR A 949 -17.81 -5.86 14.23
N MET A 950 -18.94 -6.56 14.33
CA MET A 950 -20.06 -6.15 15.18
C MET A 950 -19.72 -6.22 16.67
N HIS A 951 -18.97 -7.25 17.08
CA HIS A 951 -18.40 -7.32 18.43
C HIS A 951 -17.43 -6.17 18.71
N GLY A 952 -16.59 -5.79 17.75
CA GLY A 952 -15.74 -4.60 17.82
C GLY A 952 -16.52 -3.32 18.11
N VAL A 953 -17.63 -3.09 17.40
CA VAL A 953 -18.54 -1.96 17.65
C VAL A 953 -19.18 -2.04 19.05
N ALA A 954 -19.53 -3.24 19.52
CA ALA A 954 -20.17 -3.42 20.82
C ALA A 954 -19.24 -3.22 22.03
N ILE A 955 -17.94 -3.43 21.88
CA ILE A 955 -16.94 -3.16 22.94
C ILE A 955 -16.31 -1.76 22.87
N GLU A 956 -16.54 -1.02 21.79
CA GLU A 956 -15.94 0.30 21.57
C GLU A 956 -16.45 1.31 22.62
N ASN A 957 -15.55 1.87 23.42
CA ASN A 957 -15.83 2.73 24.57
C ASN A 957 -16.75 2.11 25.66
N ILE A 958 -16.65 0.81 25.96
CA ILE A 958 -17.28 0.24 27.18
C ILE A 958 -16.37 0.40 28.41
N ALA A 959 -16.97 0.43 29.60
CA ALA A 959 -16.22 0.45 30.85
C ALA A 959 -15.44 -0.87 31.07
N GLU A 960 -14.22 -0.74 31.58
CA GLU A 960 -13.41 -1.87 32.03
C GLU A 960 -14.12 -2.60 33.17
N GLY A 961 -14.43 -3.88 32.96
CA GLY A 961 -15.17 -4.71 33.92
C GLY A 961 -16.54 -5.22 33.45
N THR A 962 -17.18 -4.56 32.47
CA THR A 962 -18.46 -5.01 31.86
C THR A 962 -18.45 -6.52 31.53
N VAL A 963 -19.57 -7.23 31.70
CA VAL A 963 -19.68 -8.67 31.39
C VAL A 963 -20.36 -8.93 30.04
N ALA A 964 -20.08 -10.07 29.41
CA ALA A 964 -20.49 -10.37 28.03
C ALA A 964 -22.01 -10.23 27.76
N ARG A 965 -22.86 -10.56 28.74
CA ARG A 965 -24.33 -10.44 28.66
C ARG A 965 -24.85 -8.99 28.58
N GLU A 966 -24.02 -8.01 28.92
CA GLU A 966 -24.34 -6.57 28.94
C GLU A 966 -23.84 -5.84 27.68
N LEU A 967 -23.15 -6.53 26.76
CA LEU A 967 -22.77 -6.02 25.45
C LEU A 967 -23.99 -5.84 24.55
N ASP A 968 -24.04 -4.78 23.74
CA ASP A 968 -25.11 -4.51 22.77
C ASP A 968 -25.14 -5.48 21.57
N TYR A 969 -24.13 -6.36 21.46
CA TYR A 969 -24.05 -7.47 20.52
C TYR A 969 -23.79 -8.77 21.29
N ASP A 970 -24.18 -9.91 20.73
CA ASP A 970 -24.21 -11.17 21.46
C ASP A 970 -22.96 -12.02 21.19
N LEU A 971 -22.11 -12.16 22.21
CA LEU A 971 -20.80 -12.83 22.11
C LEU A 971 -20.81 -14.21 21.42
N PRO A 972 -21.83 -15.08 21.57
CA PRO A 972 -21.85 -16.37 20.87
C PRO A 972 -21.80 -16.27 19.34
N LEU A 973 -22.35 -15.20 18.76
CA LEU A 973 -22.35 -14.98 17.31
C LEU A 973 -20.92 -14.88 16.74
N VAL A 974 -19.92 -14.47 17.54
CA VAL A 974 -18.52 -14.43 17.08
C VAL A 974 -17.95 -15.84 16.81
N ASN A 975 -18.46 -16.88 17.48
CA ASN A 975 -18.09 -18.28 17.24
C ASN A 975 -19.00 -18.99 16.21
N LYS A 976 -19.91 -18.27 15.54
CA LYS A 976 -20.86 -18.84 14.55
C LYS A 976 -20.16 -19.65 13.46
N TYR A 977 -19.05 -19.13 12.95
CA TYR A 977 -18.17 -19.75 11.94
C TYR A 977 -16.68 -19.74 12.34
N LEU A 978 -16.36 -19.48 13.61
CA LEU A 978 -14.97 -19.33 14.10
C LEU A 978 -14.76 -20.01 15.47
N ASP A 979 -13.49 -20.12 15.88
CA ASP A 979 -13.06 -20.38 17.26
C ASP A 979 -12.38 -19.12 17.85
N ARG A 980 -13.11 -18.01 17.92
CA ARG A 980 -12.55 -16.70 18.27
C ARG A 980 -12.70 -16.32 19.73
N VAL A 981 -13.75 -16.78 20.41
CA VAL A 981 -14.09 -16.48 21.81
C VAL A 981 -13.24 -17.31 22.78
N HIS A 982 -12.91 -16.76 23.95
CA HIS A 982 -12.14 -17.48 24.99
C HIS A 982 -12.93 -18.66 25.59
N GLU A 983 -12.23 -19.73 25.96
CA GLU A 983 -12.84 -21.01 26.37
C GLU A 983 -13.61 -20.93 27.70
N ASP A 984 -13.28 -19.97 28.58
CA ASP A 984 -14.02 -19.69 29.82
C ASP A 984 -15.51 -19.41 29.58
N TYR A 985 -15.86 -18.85 28.42
CA TYR A 985 -17.24 -18.55 28.04
C TYR A 985 -18.01 -19.78 27.53
N LYS A 986 -17.33 -20.92 27.35
CA LYS A 986 -17.90 -22.24 26.98
C LYS A 986 -18.74 -22.23 25.70
N ILE A 987 -18.41 -21.36 24.75
CA ILE A 987 -19.14 -21.22 23.48
C ILE A 987 -18.54 -22.17 22.44
N PRO A 988 -19.29 -23.17 21.92
CA PRO A 988 -18.76 -24.11 20.95
C PRO A 988 -18.25 -23.39 19.68
N PRO A 989 -17.07 -23.72 19.15
CA PRO A 989 -16.56 -23.12 17.93
C PRO A 989 -17.32 -23.62 16.70
N GLN A 990 -17.47 -22.76 15.70
CA GLN A 990 -18.17 -23.03 14.43
C GLN A 990 -19.56 -23.68 14.64
N TRP A 991 -20.35 -23.14 15.57
CA TRP A 991 -21.57 -23.81 16.02
C TRP A 991 -22.71 -23.81 15.00
N TRP A 992 -22.69 -22.93 14.00
CA TRP A 992 -23.78 -22.84 13.01
C TRP A 992 -23.84 -24.01 12.02
N VAL A 993 -22.71 -24.71 11.83
CA VAL A 993 -22.55 -25.77 10.80
C VAL A 993 -22.54 -27.19 11.37
N GLY A 994 -22.57 -27.35 12.70
CA GLY A 994 -22.65 -28.67 13.34
C GLY A 994 -24.10 -29.13 13.55
N GLU A 995 -24.29 -30.45 13.73
CA GLU A 995 -25.58 -31.04 14.07
C GLU A 995 -26.26 -30.31 15.23
N ASN A 996 -27.58 -30.11 15.12
CA ASN A 996 -28.40 -29.41 16.11
C ASN A 996 -27.77 -28.08 16.59
N ARG A 997 -27.06 -27.39 15.68
CA ARG A 997 -26.27 -26.17 15.92
C ARG A 997 -25.30 -26.29 17.12
N LYS A 998 -24.73 -27.47 17.36
CA LYS A 998 -23.90 -27.81 18.53
C LYS A 998 -24.56 -27.43 19.88
N LYS A 999 -25.88 -27.69 19.99
CA LYS A 999 -26.76 -27.34 21.14
C LYS A 999 -26.96 -25.84 21.37
N MET A 1000 -26.75 -25.00 20.35
CA MET A 1000 -27.00 -23.56 20.45
C MET A 1000 -28.47 -23.22 20.15
N GLU A 1001 -29.13 -22.54 21.08
CA GLU A 1001 -30.53 -22.11 20.99
C GLU A 1001 -30.67 -20.59 21.02
N GLN A 1002 -31.57 -20.04 20.19
CA GLN A 1002 -31.97 -18.63 20.27
C GLN A 1002 -33.16 -18.43 21.23
N MET A 1003 -32.89 -17.72 22.31
CA MET A 1003 -33.89 -17.28 23.29
C MET A 1003 -34.80 -16.19 22.70
N ASP A 1004 -35.98 -15.96 23.31
CA ASP A 1004 -36.99 -15.04 22.75
C ASP A 1004 -36.57 -13.56 22.79
N ASN A 1005 -35.56 -13.22 23.59
CA ASN A 1005 -34.87 -11.93 23.58
C ASN A 1005 -33.81 -11.81 22.45
N GLY A 1006 -33.73 -12.78 21.54
CA GLY A 1006 -32.86 -12.79 20.36
C GLY A 1006 -31.41 -13.24 20.62
N ARG A 1007 -30.98 -13.36 21.88
CA ARG A 1007 -29.65 -13.86 22.26
C ARG A 1007 -29.57 -15.38 22.20
N TRP A 1008 -28.34 -15.88 22.11
CA TRP A 1008 -28.00 -17.29 22.00
C TRP A 1008 -27.43 -17.86 23.30
N ARG A 1009 -27.62 -19.16 23.52
CA ARG A 1009 -27.03 -19.92 24.62
C ARG A 1009 -26.70 -21.35 24.20
N VAL A 1010 -25.80 -22.00 24.92
CA VAL A 1010 -25.69 -23.48 24.94
C VAL A 1010 -26.81 -24.03 25.83
N VAL A 1011 -27.34 -25.20 25.46
CA VAL A 1011 -28.36 -25.97 26.21
C VAL A 1011 -27.80 -27.31 26.68
#